data_AF-A0A4Y9NAN7-F1
#
_entry.id   AF-A0A4Y9NAN7-F1
#
_cell.length_a   1.000
_cell.length_b   1.000
_cell.length_c   1.000
_cell.angle_alpha   90.00
_cell.angle_beta   90.00
_cell.angle_gamma   90.00
#
_symmetry.space_group_name_H-M   'P 1'
#
loop_
_entity.id
_entity.type
_entity.pdbx_description
1 polymer ?
#
loop_
_entity_poly.entity_id
_entity_poly.type
_entity_poly.pdbx_seq_one_letter_code
_entity_poly.pdbx_strand_id
1 'polypeptide(L)'
;MDHRRRRRLGAVGLQPPGEQDGVGLGLQRRRGKSHVLAALSWVVMGPDAHAVTPEARIERQGPMGNRMTRGHRADIPGVADEPQLSADAEPGGRAVRRGRLMADAVSRLERLLEPRAIAVVGATERPGYAARLFRNLVEGGYAGPIHPVSPTRDTVLGRPAFRSLRDVPGPVDVALVVVPPDAVPQVIEDCGAADVAAAVVVTAGFGEAGEEGRRRRELLREAAARTGVLVIGPNVTGYASVPAAVWAATFSALRPREARPALDAVLLSQSGGTAFGAVHERAQDHGFSFRAVLSTGNEEVVTSEQLAGQFLALGSRVVAMVCEDFHDGPALLRAARVARERGGAIVVLKVGRSAAGRAAAATHTAALAADDAVVDGVLAQHGVLRVEDVDELVQSVRFLATSPAPQGASAIVLSHSGGLAAMAADALGAAGFRLPPLSDPVRAELDRLIPGRGGRSNPVDVTMALREPVVADVVRALLRDRPDVLQVVTAGDAVLAERVATGVRSAGADASAVALVWAGGVRTGTDMARLDAAEVPWFTGTRIAAGILRASLRPAGAPVPELSDGGTVARDAVAVDEHAGKALLREAGLPVPEGVPAATVDEVVAVAPGVPGPWVLKVACAAVLHKAEAGLVTLGLRDEAALRAAAEVLAERAPAAAGGAPWAFLLERQCDVRAELYLGCTVDPHFGPVVGVGRGGADVEQEPAVVWSSCPLDRDGALRALGDQRLAGWLAARQVTEADRGAIADAVAALSRWFLDAPQRPQEVEINPLAVVRDGGVVALDAVLRLAGAGSGRRAPGREEHA
;
A
#
# COMPACT_ATOMS: atom_id res chain seq x y z
N MET A 1 56.02 37.26 -13.47
CA MET A 1 56.44 38.66 -13.28
C MET A 1 55.20 39.52 -13.47
N ASP A 2 54.49 39.70 -12.38
CA ASP A 2 54.52 40.90 -11.53
C ASP A 2 53.61 41.97 -12.16
N HIS A 3 52.35 42.00 -11.69
CA HIS A 3 51.87 42.97 -10.70
C HIS A 3 51.54 44.32 -11.38
N ARG A 4 50.41 44.96 -11.15
CA ARG A 4 49.78 45.26 -9.86
C ARG A 4 48.46 45.97 -10.21
N ARG A 5 47.33 45.49 -9.70
CA ARG A 5 46.63 46.06 -8.53
C ARG A 5 45.52 47.04 -8.95
N ARG A 6 44.25 46.64 -8.72
CA ARG A 6 43.50 46.78 -7.45
C ARG A 6 43.00 48.22 -7.34
N ARG A 7 41.71 48.53 -7.16
CA ARG A 7 40.69 48.14 -6.15
C ARG A 7 39.62 49.27 -6.34
N ARG A 8 38.36 49.25 -5.93
CA ARG A 8 37.45 48.42 -5.10
C ARG A 8 36.07 49.11 -5.19
N LEU A 9 35.01 48.34 -5.29
CA LEU A 9 33.90 48.18 -4.31
C LEU A 9 32.94 49.35 -4.11
N GLY A 10 31.66 48.99 -4.05
CA GLY A 10 30.55 49.72 -3.42
C GLY A 10 29.32 49.72 -4.34
N ALA A 11 28.54 48.63 -4.39
CA ALA A 11 27.45 48.26 -3.48
C ALA A 11 26.26 49.25 -3.51
N VAL A 12 25.17 48.88 -4.21
CA VAL A 12 23.84 48.45 -3.69
C VAL A 12 22.83 49.60 -3.52
N GLY A 13 21.64 49.45 -4.13
CA GLY A 13 20.43 50.24 -3.86
C GLY A 13 19.61 50.47 -5.14
N LEU A 14 18.66 49.58 -5.48
CA LEU A 14 17.21 49.67 -5.20
C LEU A 14 16.41 50.46 -6.28
N GLN A 15 15.64 49.68 -7.04
CA GLN A 15 14.39 49.87 -7.85
C GLN A 15 13.45 51.07 -7.52
N PRO A 16 12.34 51.35 -8.28
CA PRO A 16 11.83 50.84 -9.59
C PRO A 16 11.29 51.99 -10.51
N PRO A 17 10.14 51.89 -11.24
CA PRO A 17 10.07 51.66 -12.69
C PRO A 17 9.48 52.84 -13.48
N GLY A 18 9.71 52.86 -14.80
CA GLY A 18 9.15 53.85 -15.72
C GLY A 18 8.55 53.17 -16.95
N GLU A 19 7.25 53.37 -17.08
CA GLU A 19 6.32 52.87 -18.08
C GLU A 19 6.58 53.44 -19.49
N GLN A 20 5.98 52.73 -20.47
CA GLN A 20 5.40 53.21 -21.73
C GLN A 20 6.18 53.14 -23.06
N ASP A 21 5.37 52.70 -24.03
CA ASP A 21 5.41 52.80 -25.49
C ASP A 21 6.43 51.93 -26.24
N GLY A 22 6.05 51.06 -27.16
CA GLY A 22 4.89 51.07 -28.05
C GLY A 22 5.41 50.90 -29.49
N VAL A 23 4.56 50.39 -30.38
CA VAL A 23 4.79 50.20 -31.84
C VAL A 23 5.65 48.96 -32.17
N GLY A 24 5.25 48.01 -33.01
CA GLY A 24 4.20 47.96 -34.02
C GLY A 24 4.78 47.36 -35.32
N LEU A 25 3.95 46.57 -36.01
CA LEU A 25 4.02 46.16 -37.42
C LEU A 25 4.78 44.87 -37.81
N GLY A 26 3.99 43.94 -38.35
CA GLY A 26 4.19 43.58 -39.76
C GLY A 26 4.64 42.15 -40.07
N LEU A 27 3.75 41.16 -39.89
CA LEU A 27 3.96 39.79 -40.40
C LEU A 27 3.52 39.69 -41.88
N GLN A 28 4.49 39.48 -42.77
CA GLN A 28 4.27 39.03 -44.14
C GLN A 28 3.99 37.52 -44.21
N ARG A 29 2.99 37.16 -45.01
CA ARG A 29 2.63 35.80 -45.39
C ARG A 29 3.71 35.15 -46.28
N ARG A 30 4.06 33.89 -45.99
CA ARG A 30 4.43 32.91 -47.02
C ARG A 30 3.77 31.55 -46.74
N ARG A 31 3.22 30.97 -47.80
CA ARG A 31 2.55 29.67 -47.87
C ARG A 31 3.57 28.53 -47.82
N GLY A 32 3.23 27.46 -47.11
CA GLY A 32 3.86 26.14 -47.20
C GLY A 32 2.91 25.08 -46.65
N LYS A 33 2.55 24.11 -47.49
CA LYS A 33 1.60 23.03 -47.21
C LYS A 33 2.25 21.95 -46.33
N SER A 34 1.53 21.46 -45.32
CA SER A 34 1.71 20.12 -44.74
C SER A 34 0.39 19.62 -44.17
N HIS A 35 -0.02 18.42 -44.60
CA HIS A 35 -1.13 17.65 -44.06
C HIS A 35 -0.81 17.16 -42.64
N VAL A 36 -1.83 17.03 -41.77
CA VAL A 36 -2.11 15.88 -40.89
C VAL A 36 -3.23 16.22 -39.87
N LEU A 37 -4.29 15.39 -39.94
CA LEU A 37 -5.24 14.90 -38.91
C LEU A 37 -6.01 15.88 -37.97
N ALA A 38 -7.26 16.14 -38.35
CA ALA A 38 -8.43 16.06 -37.45
C ALA A 38 -8.97 14.61 -37.51
N ALA A 39 -9.71 14.04 -36.55
CA ALA A 39 -10.65 14.64 -35.63
C ALA A 39 -10.90 13.72 -34.41
N LEU A 40 -10.96 14.34 -33.23
CA LEU A 40 -11.75 13.93 -32.06
C LEU A 40 -13.16 14.49 -32.24
N SER A 41 -14.22 13.71 -31.99
CA SER A 41 -15.56 14.15 -31.51
C SER A 41 -16.61 13.04 -31.66
N TRP A 42 -17.25 12.62 -30.57
CA TRP A 42 -18.66 12.17 -30.46
C TRP A 42 -19.07 12.46 -29.00
N VAL A 43 -19.69 13.60 -28.66
CA VAL A 43 -21.12 14.02 -28.76
C VAL A 43 -22.08 13.11 -28.01
N VAL A 44 -22.54 13.64 -26.87
CA VAL A 44 -23.65 13.23 -26.01
C VAL A 44 -24.98 13.60 -26.67
N MET A 45 -25.94 12.67 -26.68
CA MET A 45 -27.36 12.93 -26.98
C MET A 45 -28.22 12.07 -26.03
N GLY A 46 -29.06 12.71 -25.21
CA GLY A 46 -30.34 12.12 -24.77
C GLY A 46 -31.40 12.28 -25.88
N PRO A 47 -32.65 11.78 -25.76
CA PRO A 47 -33.49 11.95 -24.57
C PRO A 47 -34.51 10.83 -24.24
N ASP A 48 -35.30 11.11 -23.19
CA ASP A 48 -36.71 10.76 -22.93
C ASP A 48 -37.17 9.47 -22.22
N ALA A 49 -38.14 9.73 -21.34
CA ALA A 49 -38.75 8.92 -20.31
C ALA A 49 -39.99 8.15 -20.78
N HIS A 50 -40.28 7.01 -20.14
CA HIS A 50 -41.65 6.55 -19.90
C HIS A 50 -41.72 5.68 -18.64
N ALA A 51 -42.70 5.98 -17.80
CA ALA A 51 -43.12 5.20 -16.64
C ALA A 51 -44.10 4.08 -17.05
N VAL A 52 -44.20 3.02 -16.22
CA VAL A 52 -45.45 2.46 -15.63
C VAL A 52 -45.18 1.03 -15.07
N THR A 53 -45.86 0.77 -13.96
CA THR A 53 -45.90 -0.33 -12.95
C THR A 53 -45.98 -1.80 -13.43
N PRO A 54 -45.87 -2.78 -12.50
CA PRO A 54 -47.11 -3.47 -12.10
C PRO A 54 -47.25 -3.88 -10.60
N GLU A 55 -48.52 -3.98 -10.22
CA GLU A 55 -49.16 -4.56 -9.03
C GLU A 55 -48.81 -6.05 -8.84
N ALA A 56 -48.49 -6.52 -7.63
CA ALA A 56 -49.36 -7.03 -6.55
C ALA A 56 -50.01 -8.44 -6.76
N ARG A 57 -49.54 -9.37 -5.90
CA ARG A 57 -50.24 -10.44 -5.17
C ARG A 57 -51.32 -11.29 -5.87
N ILE A 58 -51.09 -12.60 -5.85
CA ILE A 58 -52.15 -13.61 -5.69
C ILE A 58 -51.77 -14.56 -4.54
N GLU A 59 -52.57 -14.52 -3.47
CA GLU A 59 -52.73 -15.58 -2.47
C GLU A 59 -53.75 -16.62 -2.95
N ARG A 60 -53.58 -17.88 -2.53
CA ARG A 60 -54.59 -18.78 -1.92
C ARG A 60 -53.98 -20.18 -1.81
N GLN A 61 -53.69 -20.67 -0.60
CA GLN A 61 -54.59 -21.36 0.33
C GLN A 61 -55.14 -22.70 -0.20
N GLY A 62 -54.82 -23.79 0.51
CA GLY A 62 -55.68 -24.97 0.58
C GLY A 62 -55.00 -26.20 1.20
N PRO A 63 -55.63 -26.94 2.13
CA PRO A 63 -54.94 -27.65 3.22
C PRO A 63 -55.23 -29.18 3.25
N MET A 64 -54.99 -29.80 4.41
CA MET A 64 -55.31 -31.18 4.88
C MET A 64 -54.13 -32.15 4.76
N GLY A 65 -53.75 -32.93 5.77
CA GLY A 65 -54.35 -33.24 7.07
C GLY A 65 -54.20 -34.75 7.35
N ASN A 66 -53.89 -35.09 8.61
CA ASN A 66 -53.92 -36.43 9.26
C ASN A 66 -52.78 -37.43 8.97
N ARG A 67 -52.35 -38.32 9.87
CA ARG A 67 -52.39 -38.51 11.35
C ARG A 67 -51.76 -39.91 11.58
N MET A 68 -51.20 -40.15 12.78
CA MET A 68 -50.96 -41.47 13.41
C MET A 68 -49.79 -42.32 12.91
N THR A 69 -49.07 -43.15 13.67
CA THR A 69 -48.83 -43.39 15.13
C THR A 69 -47.65 -44.38 15.21
N ARG A 70 -46.94 -44.37 16.34
CA ARG A 70 -45.85 -45.29 16.72
C ARG A 70 -46.23 -46.78 16.67
N GLY A 71 -45.25 -47.65 16.39
CA GLY A 71 -45.23 -49.00 16.96
C GLY A 71 -44.36 -50.06 16.28
N HIS A 72 -43.32 -50.50 17.03
CA HIS A 72 -42.71 -51.85 17.07
C HIS A 72 -41.50 -52.22 16.19
N ARG A 73 -40.52 -52.79 16.90
CA ARG A 73 -39.26 -53.44 16.47
C ARG A 73 -39.51 -54.92 16.13
N ALA A 74 -38.83 -55.43 15.11
CA ALA A 74 -38.02 -56.67 15.15
C ALA A 74 -37.28 -56.92 13.80
N ASP A 75 -35.99 -57.27 13.93
CA ASP A 75 -35.14 -58.19 13.13
C ASP A 75 -34.59 -57.85 11.70
N ILE A 76 -33.33 -57.34 11.68
CA ILE A 76 -32.04 -57.79 11.02
C ILE A 76 -32.10 -58.49 9.62
N PRO A 77 -31.08 -58.42 8.69
CA PRO A 77 -29.80 -57.67 8.59
C PRO A 77 -29.55 -56.92 7.25
N GLY A 78 -28.63 -55.95 7.28
CA GLY A 78 -27.81 -55.57 6.12
C GLY A 78 -28.03 -54.15 5.65
N VAL A 79 -27.00 -53.31 5.81
CA VAL A 79 -26.49 -52.31 4.86
C VAL A 79 -25.32 -51.59 5.57
N ALA A 80 -24.32 -51.25 4.75
CA ALA A 80 -22.99 -50.75 5.07
C ALA A 80 -22.91 -49.58 6.06
N ASP A 81 -21.76 -49.51 6.73
CA ASP A 81 -21.28 -48.42 7.57
C ASP A 81 -21.47 -47.04 6.90
N GLU A 82 -22.36 -46.23 7.46
CA GLU A 82 -22.29 -44.76 7.33
C GLU A 82 -21.32 -44.23 8.38
N PRO A 83 -20.31 -43.42 8.02
CA PRO A 83 -19.49 -42.75 9.00
C PRO A 83 -20.30 -41.62 9.64
N GLN A 84 -20.57 -41.76 10.94
CA GLN A 84 -21.04 -40.67 11.79
C GLN A 84 -20.02 -39.53 11.76
N LEU A 85 -20.31 -38.47 11.01
CA LEU A 85 -19.60 -37.20 11.09
C LEU A 85 -20.11 -36.46 12.34
N SER A 86 -19.40 -36.65 13.45
CA SER A 86 -19.52 -35.81 14.64
C SER A 86 -19.13 -34.38 14.29
N ALA A 87 -20.04 -33.45 14.57
CA ALA A 87 -19.82 -32.02 14.45
C ALA A 87 -19.03 -31.51 15.67
N ASP A 88 -17.71 -31.64 15.60
CA ASP A 88 -16.78 -30.88 16.44
C ASP A 88 -15.92 -30.00 15.53
N ALA A 89 -16.17 -28.69 15.57
CA ALA A 89 -15.40 -27.70 14.85
C ALA A 89 -14.05 -27.47 15.56
N GLU A 90 -13.11 -28.37 15.32
CA GLU A 90 -11.70 -28.23 15.69
C GLU A 90 -11.07 -27.01 14.97
N PRO A 91 -10.28 -26.15 15.67
CA PRO A 91 -9.58 -25.00 15.09
C PRO A 91 -8.67 -25.33 13.87
N GLY A 92 -8.27 -26.60 13.72
CA GLY A 92 -7.37 -27.07 12.65
C GLY A 92 -7.99 -27.15 11.25
N GLY A 93 -9.31 -27.31 11.11
CA GLY A 93 -9.95 -27.56 9.80
C GLY A 93 -9.86 -26.38 8.83
N ARG A 94 -9.90 -25.14 9.35
CA ARG A 94 -9.84 -23.91 8.55
C ARG A 94 -8.43 -23.63 8.04
N ALA A 95 -7.41 -23.93 8.85
CA ALA A 95 -6.00 -23.79 8.49
C ALA A 95 -5.58 -24.82 7.43
N VAL A 96 -5.98 -26.09 7.60
CA VAL A 96 -5.71 -27.15 6.62
C VAL A 96 -6.36 -26.86 5.28
N ARG A 97 -7.63 -26.40 5.27
CA ARG A 97 -8.32 -25.99 4.04
C ARG A 97 -7.65 -24.79 3.37
N ARG A 98 -7.25 -23.76 4.12
CA ARG A 98 -6.48 -22.61 3.60
C ARG A 98 -5.14 -23.06 3.00
N GLY A 99 -4.41 -23.95 3.67
CA GLY A 99 -3.15 -24.51 3.18
C GLY A 99 -3.29 -25.24 1.84
N ARG A 100 -4.33 -26.07 1.70
CA ARG A 100 -4.62 -26.78 0.45
C ARG A 100 -5.00 -25.85 -0.70
N LEU A 101 -5.80 -24.81 -0.43
CA LEU A 101 -6.17 -23.79 -1.42
C LEU A 101 -4.95 -22.98 -1.89
N MET A 102 -4.05 -22.64 -0.96
CA MET A 102 -2.80 -21.93 -1.31
C MET A 102 -1.88 -22.80 -2.17
N ALA A 103 -1.76 -24.10 -1.86
CA ALA A 103 -0.96 -25.03 -2.66
C ALA A 103 -1.50 -25.18 -4.10
N ASP A 104 -2.82 -25.28 -4.28
CA ASP A 104 -3.45 -25.33 -5.61
C ASP A 104 -3.21 -24.02 -6.38
N ALA A 105 -3.39 -22.88 -5.72
CA ALA A 105 -3.14 -21.57 -6.32
C ALA A 105 -1.68 -21.39 -6.77
N VAL A 106 -0.72 -21.81 -5.94
CA VAL A 106 0.71 -21.78 -6.29
C VAL A 106 1.01 -22.70 -7.48
N SER A 107 0.42 -23.90 -7.53
CA SER A 107 0.60 -24.82 -8.66
C SER A 107 0.03 -24.25 -9.98
N ARG A 108 -1.10 -23.55 -9.93
CA ARG A 108 -1.66 -22.86 -11.11
C ARG A 108 -0.76 -21.70 -11.55
N LEU A 109 -0.18 -20.97 -10.60
CA LEU A 109 0.76 -19.89 -10.89
C LEU A 109 2.05 -20.42 -11.55
N GLU A 110 2.56 -21.58 -11.11
CA GLU A 110 3.67 -22.27 -11.77
C GLU A 110 3.35 -22.58 -13.24
N ARG A 111 2.17 -23.16 -13.51
CA ARG A 111 1.69 -23.46 -14.88
C ARG A 111 1.46 -22.20 -15.73
N LEU A 112 1.22 -21.03 -15.12
CA LEU A 112 1.17 -19.75 -15.83
C LEU A 112 2.57 -19.27 -16.26
N LEU A 113 3.57 -19.46 -15.38
CA LEU A 113 4.94 -19.02 -15.63
C LEU A 113 5.67 -19.93 -16.63
N GLU A 114 5.47 -21.23 -16.53
CA GLU A 114 6.10 -22.24 -17.37
C GLU A 114 5.05 -23.14 -18.03
N PRO A 115 4.22 -22.58 -18.93
CA PRO A 115 3.14 -23.33 -19.55
C PRO A 115 3.67 -24.38 -20.52
N ARG A 116 3.07 -25.57 -20.52
CA ARG A 116 3.30 -26.63 -21.52
C ARG A 116 2.76 -26.24 -22.88
N ALA A 117 1.59 -25.60 -22.93
CA ALA A 117 0.98 -25.05 -24.15
C ALA A 117 0.08 -23.85 -23.82
N ILE A 118 -0.08 -22.95 -24.80
CA ILE A 118 -0.88 -21.73 -24.68
C ILE A 118 -1.95 -21.70 -25.77
N ALA A 119 -3.20 -21.48 -25.39
CA ALA A 119 -4.29 -21.21 -26.31
C ALA A 119 -4.56 -19.70 -26.45
N VAL A 120 -4.83 -19.24 -27.67
CA VAL A 120 -5.24 -17.85 -27.95
C VAL A 120 -6.70 -17.86 -28.38
N VAL A 121 -7.61 -17.59 -27.45
CA VAL A 121 -9.06 -17.63 -27.68
C VAL A 121 -9.53 -16.28 -28.22
N GLY A 122 -10.06 -16.27 -29.44
CA GLY A 122 -10.31 -15.04 -30.19
C GLY A 122 -9.15 -14.65 -31.11
N ALA A 123 -8.29 -15.62 -31.48
CA ALA A 123 -7.17 -15.39 -32.37
C ALA A 123 -7.62 -14.81 -33.74
N THR A 124 -6.89 -13.79 -34.19
CA THR A 124 -7.16 -13.05 -35.43
C THR A 124 -5.88 -12.41 -35.97
N GLU A 125 -5.82 -12.20 -37.28
CA GLU A 125 -4.77 -11.41 -37.95
C GLU A 125 -5.20 -9.97 -38.22
N ARG A 126 -6.48 -9.65 -37.96
CA ARG A 126 -6.99 -8.29 -38.14
C ARG A 126 -6.20 -7.32 -37.27
N PRO A 127 -5.65 -6.21 -37.82
CA PRO A 127 -4.88 -5.25 -37.05
C PRO A 127 -5.62 -4.81 -35.79
N GLY A 128 -4.94 -4.88 -34.64
CA GLY A 128 -5.53 -4.57 -33.33
C GLY A 128 -4.79 -5.25 -32.18
N TYR A 129 -5.33 -5.13 -30.96
CA TYR A 129 -4.71 -5.67 -29.75
C TYR A 129 -4.54 -7.20 -29.77
N ALA A 130 -5.56 -7.94 -30.23
CA ALA A 130 -5.52 -9.40 -30.32
C ALA A 130 -4.40 -9.91 -31.25
N ALA A 131 -4.31 -9.34 -32.46
CA ALA A 131 -3.28 -9.71 -33.44
C ALA A 131 -1.87 -9.35 -32.94
N ARG A 132 -1.73 -8.23 -32.21
CA ARG A 132 -0.45 -7.82 -31.63
C ARG A 132 -0.02 -8.73 -30.50
N LEU A 133 -0.91 -9.07 -29.57
CA LEU A 133 -0.63 -10.02 -28.50
C LEU A 133 -0.22 -11.38 -29.07
N PHE A 134 -0.96 -11.89 -30.05
CA PHE A 134 -0.61 -13.18 -30.64
C PHE A 134 0.74 -13.14 -31.38
N ARG A 135 1.01 -12.06 -32.12
CA ARG A 135 2.30 -11.85 -32.77
C ARG A 135 3.44 -11.77 -31.77
N ASN A 136 3.29 -11.01 -30.68
CA ASN A 136 4.31 -10.89 -29.66
C ASN A 136 4.60 -12.24 -28.98
N LEU A 137 3.57 -13.07 -28.76
CA LEU A 137 3.76 -14.41 -28.23
C LEU A 137 4.57 -15.29 -29.19
N VAL A 138 4.21 -15.29 -30.47
CA VAL A 138 4.89 -16.10 -31.50
C VAL A 138 6.33 -15.63 -31.72
N GLU A 139 6.53 -14.33 -31.88
CA GLU A 139 7.84 -13.75 -32.17
C GLU A 139 8.69 -13.57 -30.90
N GLY A 140 8.12 -13.74 -29.71
CA GLY A 140 8.78 -13.67 -28.41
C GLY A 140 9.64 -14.89 -28.07
N GLY A 141 9.51 -15.97 -28.84
CA GLY A 141 10.39 -17.15 -28.72
C GLY A 141 9.88 -18.25 -27.79
N TYR A 142 8.61 -18.21 -27.37
CA TYR A 142 8.02 -19.33 -26.62
C TYR A 142 8.14 -20.64 -27.41
N ALA A 143 8.78 -21.63 -26.80
CA ALA A 143 9.12 -22.90 -27.45
C ALA A 143 7.96 -23.91 -27.46
N GLY A 144 6.97 -23.74 -26.57
CA GLY A 144 5.84 -24.66 -26.47
C GLY A 144 4.79 -24.46 -27.57
N PRO A 145 3.80 -25.37 -27.68
CA PRO A 145 2.71 -25.25 -28.64
C PRO A 145 1.85 -24.01 -28.37
N ILE A 146 1.53 -23.28 -29.45
CA ILE A 146 0.59 -22.15 -29.43
C ILE A 146 -0.61 -22.53 -30.29
N HIS A 147 -1.80 -22.57 -29.69
CA HIS A 147 -3.04 -23.01 -30.32
C HIS A 147 -3.99 -21.81 -30.54
N PRO A 148 -4.12 -21.29 -31.77
CA PRO A 148 -5.15 -20.31 -32.08
C PRO A 148 -6.54 -20.96 -31.98
N VAL A 149 -7.46 -20.31 -31.27
CA VAL A 149 -8.87 -20.72 -31.21
C VAL A 149 -9.72 -19.62 -31.86
N SER A 150 -10.38 -19.97 -32.97
CA SER A 150 -11.18 -19.08 -33.80
C SER A 150 -12.38 -19.84 -34.37
N PRO A 151 -13.63 -19.45 -34.07
CA PRO A 151 -14.81 -20.17 -34.55
C PRO A 151 -14.98 -20.19 -36.08
N THR A 152 -14.32 -19.29 -36.80
CA THR A 152 -14.54 -19.06 -38.24
C THR A 152 -13.33 -19.33 -39.11
N ARG A 153 -12.11 -19.44 -38.55
CA ARG A 153 -10.87 -19.53 -39.33
C ARG A 153 -10.24 -20.90 -39.20
N ASP A 154 -9.67 -21.38 -40.30
CA ASP A 154 -8.88 -22.63 -40.31
C ASP A 154 -7.41 -22.38 -39.95
N THR A 155 -6.91 -21.16 -40.17
CA THR A 155 -5.54 -20.75 -39.82
C THR A 155 -5.48 -19.32 -39.29
N VAL A 156 -4.49 -19.04 -38.42
CA VAL A 156 -4.15 -17.69 -37.92
C VAL A 156 -2.63 -17.60 -37.72
N LEU A 157 -1.97 -16.59 -38.30
CA LEU A 157 -0.50 -16.41 -38.31
C LEU A 157 0.25 -17.67 -38.79
N GLY A 158 -0.29 -18.31 -39.83
CA GLY A 158 0.27 -19.53 -40.42
C GLY A 158 0.14 -20.80 -39.55
N ARG A 159 -0.58 -20.73 -38.43
CA ARG A 159 -0.81 -21.88 -37.53
C ARG A 159 -2.25 -22.42 -37.70
N PRO A 160 -2.47 -23.75 -37.64
CA PRO A 160 -3.80 -24.34 -37.63
C PRO A 160 -4.64 -23.80 -36.47
N ALA A 161 -5.87 -23.38 -36.75
CA ALA A 161 -6.79 -22.85 -35.76
C ALA A 161 -7.89 -23.86 -35.40
N PHE A 162 -8.28 -23.86 -34.14
CA PHE A 162 -9.31 -24.74 -33.58
C PHE A 162 -10.62 -23.97 -33.40
N ARG A 163 -11.76 -24.65 -33.56
CA ARG A 163 -13.08 -23.99 -33.49
C ARG A 163 -13.49 -23.69 -32.05
N SER A 164 -13.14 -24.59 -31.14
CA SER A 164 -13.27 -24.43 -29.69
C SER A 164 -11.96 -24.78 -28.99
N LEU A 165 -11.80 -24.30 -27.74
CA LEU A 165 -10.72 -24.74 -26.85
C LEU A 165 -10.76 -26.25 -26.61
N ARG A 166 -11.96 -26.85 -26.62
CA ARG A 166 -12.17 -28.30 -26.45
C ARG A 166 -11.60 -29.13 -27.59
N ASP A 167 -11.40 -28.53 -28.76
CA ASP A 167 -10.86 -29.21 -29.94
C ASP A 167 -9.31 -29.20 -29.96
N VAL A 168 -8.68 -28.48 -29.03
CA VAL A 168 -7.22 -28.37 -28.97
C VAL A 168 -6.61 -29.71 -28.53
N PRO A 169 -5.63 -30.26 -29.26
CA PRO A 169 -5.01 -31.53 -28.92
C PRO A 169 -4.05 -31.37 -27.74
N GLY A 170 -4.23 -32.19 -26.71
CA GLY A 170 -3.33 -32.25 -25.56
C GLY A 170 -3.62 -31.19 -24.50
N PRO A 171 -2.80 -31.14 -23.43
CA PRO A 171 -3.04 -30.25 -22.30
C PRO A 171 -2.73 -28.78 -22.67
N VAL A 172 -3.61 -27.87 -22.26
CA VAL A 172 -3.41 -26.41 -22.33
C VAL A 172 -3.28 -25.88 -20.91
N ASP A 173 -2.23 -25.09 -20.64
CA ASP A 173 -2.00 -24.53 -19.30
C ASP A 173 -2.52 -23.10 -19.18
N VAL A 174 -2.44 -22.32 -20.26
CA VAL A 174 -2.84 -20.92 -20.27
C VAL A 174 -3.76 -20.63 -21.46
N ALA A 175 -4.86 -19.93 -21.18
CA ALA A 175 -5.73 -19.34 -22.19
C ALA A 175 -5.60 -17.81 -22.21
N LEU A 176 -5.20 -17.25 -23.34
CA LEU A 176 -5.23 -15.82 -23.62
C LEU A 176 -6.58 -15.47 -24.24
N VAL A 177 -7.45 -14.80 -23.48
CA VAL A 177 -8.86 -14.61 -23.85
C VAL A 177 -9.09 -13.20 -24.40
N VAL A 178 -9.42 -13.14 -25.69
CA VAL A 178 -9.66 -11.89 -26.45
C VAL A 178 -10.93 -12.02 -27.30
N VAL A 179 -12.05 -12.30 -26.63
CA VAL A 179 -13.40 -12.47 -27.23
C VAL A 179 -14.34 -11.34 -26.79
N PRO A 180 -15.53 -11.16 -27.39
CA PRO A 180 -16.53 -10.23 -26.86
C PRO A 180 -16.86 -10.50 -25.38
N PRO A 181 -17.15 -9.47 -24.57
CA PRO A 181 -17.28 -9.60 -23.11
C PRO A 181 -18.35 -10.61 -22.68
N ASP A 182 -19.47 -10.69 -23.40
CA ASP A 182 -20.55 -11.63 -23.10
C ASP A 182 -20.15 -13.11 -23.29
N ALA A 183 -19.11 -13.39 -24.08
CA ALA A 183 -18.62 -14.75 -24.31
C ALA A 183 -17.58 -15.19 -23.27
N VAL A 184 -17.00 -14.26 -22.50
CA VAL A 184 -15.90 -14.56 -21.57
C VAL A 184 -16.30 -15.58 -20.50
N PRO A 185 -17.46 -15.47 -19.81
CA PRO A 185 -17.84 -16.46 -18.78
C PRO A 185 -17.87 -17.89 -19.33
N GLN A 186 -18.43 -18.09 -20.53
CA GLN A 186 -18.46 -19.40 -21.16
C GLN A 186 -17.06 -19.92 -21.53
N VAL A 187 -16.16 -19.03 -21.97
CA VAL A 187 -14.75 -19.40 -22.22
C VAL A 187 -14.05 -19.84 -20.94
N ILE A 188 -14.36 -19.22 -19.79
CA ILE A 188 -13.81 -19.67 -18.49
C ILE A 188 -14.34 -21.05 -18.11
N GLU A 189 -15.62 -21.36 -18.38
CA GLU A 189 -16.15 -22.71 -18.21
C GLU A 189 -15.45 -23.73 -19.10
N ASP A 190 -15.20 -23.37 -20.37
CA ASP A 190 -14.44 -24.22 -21.30
C ASP A 190 -12.99 -24.42 -20.83
N CYS A 191 -12.37 -23.39 -20.24
CA CYS A 191 -11.05 -23.49 -19.61
C CYS A 191 -11.07 -24.49 -18.45
N GLY A 192 -12.09 -24.44 -17.60
CA GLY A 192 -12.26 -25.39 -16.50
C GLY A 192 -12.44 -26.83 -16.98
N ALA A 193 -13.26 -27.04 -18.01
CA ALA A 193 -13.48 -28.36 -18.60
C ALA A 193 -12.21 -28.94 -19.26
N ALA A 194 -11.30 -28.07 -19.73
CA ALA A 194 -10.03 -28.45 -20.35
C ALA A 194 -8.84 -28.50 -19.36
N ASP A 195 -9.08 -28.37 -18.05
CA ASP A 195 -8.04 -28.26 -17.00
C ASP A 195 -6.98 -27.18 -17.29
N VAL A 196 -7.43 -26.04 -17.84
CA VAL A 196 -6.56 -24.87 -17.99
C VAL A 196 -6.25 -24.30 -16.61
N ALA A 197 -4.97 -24.10 -16.31
CA ALA A 197 -4.55 -23.58 -15.03
C ALA A 197 -4.94 -22.10 -14.86
N ALA A 198 -4.68 -21.29 -15.89
CA ALA A 198 -4.89 -19.85 -15.85
C ALA A 198 -5.52 -19.28 -17.13
N ALA A 199 -6.40 -18.30 -16.97
CA ALA A 199 -6.98 -17.52 -18.07
C ALA A 199 -6.61 -16.04 -17.90
N VAL A 200 -5.97 -15.46 -18.92
CA VAL A 200 -5.60 -14.04 -18.96
C VAL A 200 -6.60 -13.31 -19.85
N VAL A 201 -7.51 -12.55 -19.22
CA VAL A 201 -8.67 -11.96 -19.89
C VAL A 201 -8.37 -10.53 -20.31
N VAL A 202 -7.98 -10.38 -21.58
CA VAL A 202 -7.64 -9.10 -22.20
C VAL A 202 -8.89 -8.25 -22.47
N THR A 203 -10.02 -8.91 -22.68
CA THR A 203 -11.31 -8.28 -22.98
C THR A 203 -11.73 -7.29 -21.89
N ALA A 204 -12.10 -6.08 -22.30
CA ALA A 204 -12.76 -5.06 -21.47
C ALA A 204 -14.29 -5.15 -21.58
N GLY A 205 -15.01 -4.33 -20.82
CA GLY A 205 -16.48 -4.24 -20.81
C GLY A 205 -17.15 -4.81 -19.56
N PHE A 206 -16.46 -4.80 -18.42
CA PHE A 206 -16.88 -5.38 -17.14
C PHE A 206 -17.18 -4.26 -16.11
N GLY A 207 -16.65 -4.32 -14.87
CA GLY A 207 -16.99 -3.36 -13.81
C GLY A 207 -16.87 -1.87 -14.19
N GLU A 208 -16.02 -1.55 -15.15
CA GLU A 208 -15.81 -0.21 -15.73
C GLU A 208 -16.92 0.24 -16.70
N ALA A 209 -17.75 -0.68 -17.21
CA ALA A 209 -18.77 -0.44 -18.23
C ALA A 209 -20.19 -0.22 -17.66
N GLY A 210 -20.29 0.25 -16.41
CA GLY A 210 -21.58 0.55 -15.79
C GLY A 210 -22.40 -0.69 -15.44
N GLU A 211 -23.72 -0.61 -15.53
CA GLU A 211 -24.64 -1.65 -15.01
C GLU A 211 -24.53 -3.00 -15.72
N GLU A 212 -24.53 -3.00 -17.05
CA GLU A 212 -24.34 -4.23 -17.85
C GLU A 212 -22.96 -4.85 -17.58
N GLY A 213 -21.97 -3.99 -17.37
CA GLY A 213 -20.64 -4.36 -16.92
C GLY A 213 -20.61 -5.12 -15.58
N ARG A 214 -21.41 -4.67 -14.60
CA ARG A 214 -21.55 -5.36 -13.30
C ARG A 214 -22.16 -6.75 -13.45
N ARG A 215 -23.15 -6.91 -14.34
CA ARG A 215 -23.75 -8.23 -14.65
C ARG A 215 -22.70 -9.19 -15.19
N ARG A 216 -21.90 -8.74 -16.17
CA ARG A 216 -20.81 -9.54 -16.76
C ARG A 216 -19.73 -9.90 -15.73
N ARG A 217 -19.39 -8.97 -14.83
CA ARG A 217 -18.47 -9.24 -13.72
C ARG A 217 -18.99 -10.38 -12.83
N GLU A 218 -20.26 -10.34 -12.44
CA GLU A 218 -20.82 -11.38 -11.57
C GLU A 218 -20.75 -12.76 -12.25
N LEU A 219 -21.17 -12.84 -13.52
CA LEU A 219 -21.07 -14.07 -14.31
C LEU A 219 -19.62 -14.58 -14.44
N LEU A 220 -18.66 -13.68 -14.61
CA LEU A 220 -17.23 -14.02 -14.65
C LEU A 220 -16.77 -14.60 -13.30
N ARG A 221 -17.12 -13.97 -12.18
CA ARG A 221 -16.78 -14.43 -10.83
C ARG A 221 -17.38 -15.80 -10.55
N GLU A 222 -18.65 -15.99 -10.89
CA GLU A 222 -19.32 -17.27 -10.73
C GLU A 222 -18.67 -18.39 -11.54
N ALA A 223 -18.35 -18.14 -12.82
CA ALA A 223 -17.68 -19.11 -13.69
C ALA A 223 -16.28 -19.47 -13.16
N ALA A 224 -15.51 -18.48 -12.70
CA ALA A 224 -14.21 -18.72 -12.09
C ALA A 224 -14.31 -19.55 -10.80
N ALA A 225 -15.29 -19.23 -9.94
CA ALA A 225 -15.52 -19.95 -8.69
C ALA A 225 -15.92 -21.42 -8.91
N ARG A 226 -16.74 -21.71 -9.92
CA ARG A 226 -17.15 -23.09 -10.27
C ARG A 226 -15.99 -23.93 -10.80
N THR A 227 -15.07 -23.32 -11.55
CA THR A 227 -14.02 -24.03 -12.29
C THR A 227 -12.69 -24.09 -11.55
N GLY A 228 -12.42 -23.14 -10.66
CA GLY A 228 -11.13 -23.00 -9.99
C GLY A 228 -10.01 -22.46 -10.89
N VAL A 229 -10.31 -22.04 -12.12
CA VAL A 229 -9.31 -21.45 -13.04
C VAL A 229 -8.77 -20.16 -12.44
N LEU A 230 -7.44 -19.97 -12.50
CA LEU A 230 -6.81 -18.72 -12.10
C LEU A 230 -7.11 -17.64 -13.16
N VAL A 231 -8.06 -16.75 -12.89
CA VAL A 231 -8.44 -15.68 -13.82
C VAL A 231 -7.70 -14.38 -13.49
N ILE A 232 -6.89 -13.90 -14.44
CA ILE A 232 -6.19 -12.61 -14.36
C ILE A 232 -6.95 -11.61 -15.24
N GLY A 233 -7.29 -10.45 -14.65
CA GLY A 233 -8.10 -9.43 -15.32
C GLY A 233 -9.52 -9.36 -14.79
N PRO A 234 -10.50 -8.97 -15.63
CA PRO A 234 -10.42 -8.67 -17.06
C PRO A 234 -9.73 -7.34 -17.37
N ASN A 235 -9.82 -6.87 -18.62
CA ASN A 235 -9.27 -5.59 -19.08
C ASN A 235 -7.75 -5.47 -18.84
N VAL A 236 -7.00 -6.54 -19.18
CA VAL A 236 -5.55 -6.54 -19.05
C VAL A 236 -4.88 -6.29 -20.39
N THR A 237 -3.64 -5.82 -20.34
CA THR A 237 -2.81 -5.75 -21.56
C THR A 237 -2.02 -7.01 -21.80
N GLY A 238 -2.15 -8.02 -20.93
CA GLY A 238 -1.49 -9.33 -21.04
C GLY A 238 -0.42 -9.57 -19.99
N TYR A 239 0.47 -10.52 -20.26
CA TYR A 239 1.54 -10.91 -19.33
C TYR A 239 2.82 -11.32 -20.05
N ALA A 240 3.92 -11.37 -19.31
CA ALA A 240 5.19 -11.92 -19.75
C ALA A 240 5.79 -12.83 -18.67
N SER A 241 6.45 -13.90 -19.12
CA SER A 241 7.26 -14.81 -18.30
C SER A 241 8.61 -15.00 -18.98
N VAL A 242 9.67 -14.53 -18.33
CA VAL A 242 11.04 -14.64 -18.86
C VAL A 242 11.55 -16.08 -18.86
N PRO A 243 11.35 -16.91 -17.80
CA PRO A 243 11.80 -18.30 -17.80
C PRO A 243 11.31 -19.13 -18.99
N ALA A 244 10.08 -18.90 -19.44
CA ALA A 244 9.48 -19.62 -20.56
C ALA A 244 9.51 -18.84 -21.89
N ALA A 245 10.14 -17.66 -21.95
CA ALA A 245 10.10 -16.77 -23.10
C ALA A 245 8.68 -16.44 -23.60
N VAL A 246 7.73 -16.32 -22.67
CA VAL A 246 6.35 -15.92 -22.98
C VAL A 246 6.27 -14.40 -22.99
N TRP A 247 5.89 -13.82 -24.14
CA TRP A 247 5.67 -12.38 -24.31
C TRP A 247 4.28 -12.13 -24.87
N ALA A 248 3.26 -12.27 -24.03
CA ALA A 248 1.86 -12.24 -24.42
C ALA A 248 1.19 -10.93 -24.01
N ALA A 249 1.61 -9.80 -24.58
CA ALA A 249 1.00 -8.50 -24.29
C ALA A 249 0.64 -7.68 -25.54
N THR A 250 -0.28 -6.73 -25.39
CA THR A 250 -0.92 -5.99 -26.48
C THR A 250 -0.13 -4.77 -26.97
N PHE A 251 1.10 -4.57 -26.47
CA PHE A 251 2.01 -3.46 -26.81
C PHE A 251 3.08 -3.83 -27.84
N SER A 252 3.56 -2.85 -28.61
CA SER A 252 4.51 -3.11 -29.71
C SER A 252 5.98 -3.22 -29.28
N ALA A 253 6.33 -2.77 -28.08
CA ALA A 253 7.71 -2.75 -27.55
C ALA A 253 7.76 -3.52 -26.22
N LEU A 254 7.85 -4.86 -26.33
CA LEU A 254 7.88 -5.76 -25.16
C LEU A 254 9.16 -6.57 -25.08
N ARG A 255 9.95 -6.60 -26.16
CA ARG A 255 11.07 -7.52 -26.23
C ARG A 255 12.24 -6.95 -25.43
N PRO A 256 12.92 -7.78 -24.64
CA PRO A 256 14.24 -7.43 -24.16
C PRO A 256 15.09 -7.06 -25.37
N ARG A 257 15.65 -5.84 -25.36
CA ARG A 257 16.54 -5.37 -26.44
C ARG A 257 17.75 -6.29 -26.61
N GLU A 258 18.12 -6.97 -25.52
CA GLU A 258 19.14 -8.01 -25.36
C GLU A 258 18.72 -8.95 -24.21
N ALA A 259 19.30 -10.15 -24.09
CA ALA A 259 19.02 -11.07 -22.99
C ALA A 259 19.50 -10.50 -21.65
N ARG A 260 18.67 -9.68 -20.99
CA ARG A 260 18.92 -9.19 -19.64
C ARG A 260 18.71 -10.31 -18.62
N PRO A 261 19.51 -10.36 -17.54
CA PRO A 261 19.28 -11.31 -16.47
C PRO A 261 17.88 -11.07 -15.87
N ALA A 262 17.13 -12.16 -15.67
CA ALA A 262 15.91 -12.13 -14.91
C ALA A 262 16.27 -12.11 -13.42
N LEU A 263 15.91 -11.04 -12.71
CA LEU A 263 15.97 -11.05 -11.25
C LEU A 263 14.82 -11.89 -10.70
N ASP A 264 14.98 -12.38 -9.47
CA ASP A 264 13.91 -13.01 -8.67
C ASP A 264 12.89 -11.98 -8.18
N ALA A 265 12.39 -11.18 -9.12
CA ALA A 265 11.45 -10.10 -8.93
C ALA A 265 10.31 -10.22 -9.93
N VAL A 266 9.08 -9.95 -9.49
CA VAL A 266 7.89 -9.92 -10.36
C VAL A 266 7.23 -8.56 -10.32
N LEU A 267 6.60 -8.17 -11.42
CA LEU A 267 5.86 -6.91 -11.53
C LEU A 267 4.36 -7.22 -11.70
N LEU A 268 3.55 -6.73 -10.77
CA LEU A 268 2.10 -6.75 -10.81
C LEU A 268 1.60 -5.32 -11.02
N SER A 269 0.70 -5.08 -11.97
CA SER A 269 0.28 -3.72 -12.28
C SER A 269 -1.16 -3.66 -12.77
N GLN A 270 -1.98 -2.88 -12.09
CA GLN A 270 -3.36 -2.61 -12.52
C GLN A 270 -3.38 -1.88 -13.88
N SER A 271 -2.42 -0.97 -14.11
CA SER A 271 -2.23 -0.32 -15.41
C SER A 271 -1.25 -1.10 -16.30
N GLY A 272 -1.74 -1.68 -17.38
CA GLY A 272 -0.89 -2.40 -18.34
C GLY A 272 0.10 -1.51 -19.10
N GLY A 273 -0.29 -0.27 -19.42
CA GLY A 273 0.60 0.71 -20.05
C GLY A 273 1.77 1.08 -19.15
N THR A 274 1.52 1.25 -17.85
CA THR A 274 2.57 1.49 -16.86
C THR A 274 3.44 0.25 -16.68
N ALA A 275 2.86 -0.96 -16.64
CA ALA A 275 3.57 -2.21 -16.46
C ALA A 275 4.65 -2.42 -17.53
N PHE A 276 4.24 -2.39 -18.80
CA PHE A 276 5.10 -2.72 -19.93
C PHE A 276 5.83 -1.51 -20.50
N GLY A 277 5.13 -0.38 -20.67
CA GLY A 277 5.67 0.80 -21.36
C GLY A 277 6.51 1.72 -20.49
N ALA A 278 6.37 1.66 -19.16
CA ALA A 278 7.13 2.51 -18.25
C ALA A 278 8.08 1.69 -17.36
N VAL A 279 7.54 0.79 -16.54
CA VAL A 279 8.32 0.08 -15.51
C VAL A 279 9.22 -0.98 -16.12
N HIS A 280 8.69 -1.85 -17.00
CA HIS A 280 9.51 -2.87 -17.64
C HIS A 280 10.61 -2.27 -18.53
N GLU A 281 10.29 -1.29 -19.38
CA GLU A 281 11.31 -0.58 -20.17
C GLU A 281 12.35 0.11 -19.27
N ARG A 282 11.94 0.74 -18.16
CA ARG A 282 12.90 1.33 -17.22
C ARG A 282 13.78 0.28 -16.53
N ALA A 283 13.25 -0.91 -16.25
CA ALA A 283 14.06 -2.04 -15.76
C ALA A 283 15.10 -2.48 -16.81
N GLN A 284 14.75 -2.49 -18.10
CA GLN A 284 15.71 -2.76 -19.18
C GLN A 284 16.83 -1.71 -19.24
N ASP A 285 16.48 -0.43 -19.04
CA ASP A 285 17.46 0.66 -18.93
C ASP A 285 18.32 0.54 -17.66
N HIS A 286 17.82 -0.15 -16.63
CA HIS A 286 18.56 -0.54 -15.43
C HIS A 286 19.18 -1.94 -15.53
N GLY A 287 19.26 -2.52 -16.72
CA GLY A 287 20.07 -3.70 -16.99
C GLY A 287 19.50 -5.04 -16.50
N PHE A 288 18.20 -5.09 -16.17
CA PHE A 288 17.57 -6.33 -15.73
C PHE A 288 16.14 -6.51 -16.28
N SER A 289 15.67 -7.75 -16.25
CA SER A 289 14.26 -8.09 -16.47
C SER A 289 13.62 -8.58 -15.16
N PHE A 290 12.33 -8.34 -15.00
CA PHE A 290 11.53 -9.09 -14.03
C PHE A 290 11.41 -10.54 -14.50
N ARG A 291 11.37 -11.50 -13.57
CA ARG A 291 11.03 -12.91 -13.87
C ARG A 291 9.66 -13.02 -14.55
N ALA A 292 8.71 -12.21 -14.11
CA ALA A 292 7.38 -12.12 -14.70
C ALA A 292 6.82 -10.70 -14.61
N VAL A 293 6.01 -10.32 -15.60
CA VAL A 293 5.25 -9.06 -15.63
C VAL A 293 3.79 -9.37 -15.92
N LEU A 294 2.89 -8.96 -15.04
CA LEU A 294 1.46 -9.23 -15.15
C LEU A 294 0.69 -7.91 -15.09
N SER A 295 -0.07 -7.61 -16.14
CA SER A 295 -1.14 -6.63 -16.05
C SER A 295 -2.33 -7.30 -15.37
N THR A 296 -2.80 -6.73 -14.26
CA THR A 296 -3.91 -7.30 -13.45
C THR A 296 -5.25 -6.66 -13.76
N GLY A 297 -5.26 -5.48 -14.41
CA GLY A 297 -6.46 -4.83 -14.93
C GLY A 297 -7.48 -4.56 -13.82
N ASN A 298 -8.73 -4.97 -14.04
CA ASN A 298 -9.82 -4.71 -13.11
C ASN A 298 -9.80 -5.60 -11.85
N GLU A 299 -9.02 -6.68 -11.84
CA GLU A 299 -8.90 -7.58 -10.68
C GLU A 299 -10.23 -8.16 -10.16
N GLU A 300 -11.10 -8.59 -11.08
CA GLU A 300 -12.46 -8.98 -10.72
C GLU A 300 -12.55 -10.35 -10.04
N VAL A 301 -11.53 -11.19 -10.18
CA VAL A 301 -11.50 -12.54 -9.60
C VAL A 301 -10.31 -12.68 -8.66
N VAL A 302 -9.11 -12.43 -9.17
CA VAL A 302 -7.88 -12.46 -8.37
C VAL A 302 -7.24 -11.09 -8.39
N THR A 303 -6.83 -10.64 -7.20
CA THR A 303 -6.25 -9.32 -7.01
C THR A 303 -4.71 -9.37 -7.01
N SER A 304 -4.06 -8.24 -7.26
CA SER A 304 -2.60 -8.16 -7.23
C SER A 304 -2.03 -8.45 -5.83
N GLU A 305 -2.76 -8.15 -4.77
CA GLU A 305 -2.40 -8.47 -3.38
C GLU A 305 -2.36 -9.98 -3.13
N GLN A 306 -3.33 -10.72 -3.68
CA GLN A 306 -3.36 -12.18 -3.59
C GLN A 306 -2.24 -12.81 -4.43
N LEU A 307 -2.01 -12.31 -5.65
CA LEU A 307 -0.90 -12.74 -6.50
C LEU A 307 0.46 -12.47 -5.84
N ALA A 308 0.63 -11.33 -5.16
CA ALA A 308 1.85 -11.02 -4.42
C ALA A 308 2.17 -12.11 -3.40
N GLY A 309 1.18 -12.53 -2.60
CA GLY A 309 1.33 -13.64 -1.66
C GLY A 309 1.69 -14.97 -2.34
N GLN A 310 1.09 -15.26 -3.49
CA GLN A 310 1.37 -16.49 -4.25
C GLN A 310 2.78 -16.50 -4.85
N PHE A 311 3.26 -15.38 -5.42
CA PHE A 311 4.61 -15.25 -5.94
C PHE A 311 5.68 -15.36 -4.84
N LEU A 312 5.45 -14.73 -3.68
CA LEU A 312 6.32 -14.89 -2.51
C LEU A 312 6.33 -16.34 -2.01
N ALA A 313 5.18 -17.01 -2.01
CA ALA A 313 5.05 -18.43 -1.66
C ALA A 313 5.79 -19.34 -2.66
N LEU A 314 5.79 -18.98 -3.95
CA LEU A 314 6.54 -19.64 -5.02
C LEU A 314 8.06 -19.37 -4.97
N GLY A 315 8.50 -18.43 -4.14
CA GLY A 315 9.92 -18.15 -3.91
C GLY A 315 10.45 -16.91 -4.63
N SER A 316 9.60 -16.05 -5.19
CA SER A 316 10.04 -14.72 -5.62
C SER A 316 10.58 -13.93 -4.43
N ARG A 317 11.75 -13.31 -4.59
CA ARG A 317 12.38 -12.49 -3.55
C ARG A 317 11.74 -11.10 -3.46
N VAL A 318 11.37 -10.52 -4.59
CA VAL A 318 10.75 -9.18 -4.64
C VAL A 318 9.44 -9.20 -5.42
N VAL A 319 8.42 -8.54 -4.90
CA VAL A 319 7.19 -8.23 -5.66
C VAL A 319 7.08 -6.72 -5.81
N ALA A 320 7.13 -6.24 -7.05
CA ALA A 320 6.85 -4.86 -7.40
C ALA A 320 5.38 -4.73 -7.79
N MET A 321 4.71 -3.71 -7.27
CA MET A 321 3.29 -3.46 -7.50
C MET A 321 3.08 -2.02 -7.96
N VAL A 322 2.30 -1.84 -9.03
CA VAL A 322 1.76 -0.53 -9.42
C VAL A 322 0.26 -0.57 -9.18
N CYS A 323 -0.18 0.15 -8.16
CA CYS A 323 -1.55 0.12 -7.67
C CYS A 323 -2.20 1.48 -7.85
N GLU A 324 -3.39 1.50 -8.42
CA GLU A 324 -4.33 2.62 -8.39
C GLU A 324 -5.23 2.52 -7.16
N ASP A 325 -5.59 1.31 -6.74
CA ASP A 325 -6.36 1.04 -5.53
C ASP A 325 -6.01 -0.34 -4.93
N PHE A 326 -6.44 -0.58 -3.69
CA PHE A 326 -6.31 -1.88 -3.02
C PHE A 326 -7.68 -2.54 -2.85
N HIS A 327 -7.84 -3.73 -3.43
CA HIS A 327 -9.09 -4.50 -3.38
C HIS A 327 -9.12 -5.54 -2.26
N ASP A 328 -7.95 -6.03 -1.82
CA ASP A 328 -7.81 -6.98 -0.71
C ASP A 328 -6.60 -6.61 0.15
N GLY A 329 -6.73 -5.51 0.91
CA GLY A 329 -5.71 -5.05 1.86
C GLY A 329 -5.25 -6.15 2.83
N PRO A 330 -6.15 -6.93 3.46
CA PRO A 330 -5.75 -8.06 4.30
C PRO A 330 -4.87 -9.09 3.58
N ALA A 331 -5.07 -9.36 2.29
CA ALA A 331 -4.17 -10.22 1.51
C ALA A 331 -2.79 -9.58 1.34
N LEU A 332 -2.70 -8.26 1.14
CA LEU A 332 -1.42 -7.56 1.06
C LEU A 332 -0.66 -7.63 2.38
N LEU A 333 -1.34 -7.47 3.52
CA LEU A 333 -0.69 -7.57 4.84
C LEU A 333 -0.19 -9.01 5.10
N ARG A 334 -0.95 -10.03 4.69
CA ARG A 334 -0.49 -11.43 4.70
C ARG A 334 0.73 -11.62 3.80
N ALA A 335 0.71 -11.07 2.59
CA ALA A 335 1.84 -11.13 1.66
C ALA A 335 3.09 -10.44 2.25
N ALA A 336 2.94 -9.26 2.85
CA ALA A 336 4.03 -8.54 3.50
C ALA A 336 4.67 -9.34 4.65
N ARG A 337 3.84 -10.04 5.44
CA ARG A 337 4.31 -10.98 6.46
C ARG A 337 5.14 -12.12 5.85
N VAL A 338 4.63 -12.78 4.81
CA VAL A 338 5.34 -13.86 4.12
C VAL A 338 6.66 -13.35 3.51
N ALA A 339 6.66 -12.16 2.91
CA ALA A 339 7.85 -11.53 2.38
C ALA A 339 8.91 -11.41 3.48
N ARG A 340 8.56 -10.83 4.63
CA ARG A 340 9.53 -10.66 5.73
C ARG A 340 10.02 -11.98 6.30
N GLU A 341 9.14 -12.95 6.54
CA GLU A 341 9.51 -14.28 7.05
C GLU A 341 10.51 -15.00 6.13
N ARG A 342 10.49 -14.70 4.82
CA ARG A 342 11.39 -15.28 3.82
C ARG A 342 12.57 -14.37 3.42
N GLY A 343 12.73 -13.21 4.07
CA GLY A 343 13.74 -12.22 3.68
C GLY A 343 13.50 -11.56 2.32
N GLY A 344 12.28 -11.64 1.80
CA GLY A 344 11.82 -10.93 0.60
C GLY A 344 11.27 -9.53 0.89
N ALA A 345 10.79 -8.87 -0.16
CA ALA A 345 10.24 -7.52 -0.08
C ALA A 345 9.06 -7.30 -1.03
N ILE A 346 8.18 -6.37 -0.66
CA ILE A 346 7.15 -5.82 -1.53
C ILE A 346 7.46 -4.34 -1.74
N VAL A 347 7.43 -3.88 -2.99
CA VAL A 347 7.60 -2.48 -3.37
C VAL A 347 6.33 -2.00 -4.07
N VAL A 348 5.74 -0.90 -3.61
CA VAL A 348 4.49 -0.35 -4.15
C VAL A 348 4.69 1.06 -4.70
N LEU A 349 4.36 1.24 -5.97
CA LEU A 349 4.11 2.55 -6.57
C LEU A 349 2.60 2.81 -6.56
N LYS A 350 2.13 3.62 -5.59
CA LYS A 350 0.71 4.00 -5.48
C LYS A 350 0.43 5.22 -6.36
N VAL A 351 -0.41 5.05 -7.37
CA VAL A 351 -0.93 6.13 -8.22
C VAL A 351 -2.11 6.80 -7.52
N GLY A 352 -2.35 8.09 -7.78
CA GLY A 352 -3.50 8.80 -7.22
C GLY A 352 -3.34 9.19 -5.75
N ARG A 353 -2.17 9.69 -5.34
CA ARG A 353 -1.89 10.10 -3.94
C ARG A 353 -2.47 11.46 -3.57
N SER A 354 -2.45 12.39 -4.52
CA SER A 354 -2.99 13.74 -4.33
C SER A 354 -4.46 13.79 -4.73
N ALA A 355 -5.19 14.82 -4.30
CA ALA A 355 -6.56 15.04 -4.76
C ALA A 355 -6.66 15.09 -6.30
N ALA A 356 -5.72 15.77 -6.96
CA ALA A 356 -5.64 15.81 -8.42
C ALA A 356 -5.34 14.44 -9.03
N GLY A 357 -4.42 13.68 -8.44
CA GLY A 357 -4.11 12.32 -8.88
C GLY A 357 -5.30 11.37 -8.70
N ARG A 358 -6.01 11.44 -7.57
CA ARG A 358 -7.22 10.66 -7.32
C ARG A 358 -8.30 10.99 -8.34
N ALA A 359 -8.52 12.26 -8.63
CA ALA A 359 -9.48 12.68 -9.66
C ALA A 359 -9.13 12.12 -11.05
N ALA A 360 -7.83 12.11 -11.40
CA ALA A 360 -7.37 11.55 -12.67
C ALA A 360 -7.45 10.00 -12.72
N ALA A 361 -7.27 9.31 -11.60
CA ALA A 361 -7.44 7.85 -11.52
C ALA A 361 -8.93 7.46 -11.55
N ALA A 362 -9.79 8.23 -10.88
CA ALA A 362 -11.23 7.98 -10.79
C ALA A 362 -11.98 8.07 -12.13
N THR A 363 -11.42 8.71 -13.16
CA THR A 363 -12.00 8.67 -14.51
C THR A 363 -11.84 7.31 -15.20
N HIS A 364 -11.01 6.42 -14.65
CA HIS A 364 -10.72 5.10 -15.18
C HIS A 364 -11.26 3.96 -14.28
N THR A 365 -11.49 4.21 -12.99
CA THR A 365 -11.98 3.22 -12.02
C THR A 365 -13.15 3.77 -11.19
N ALA A 366 -14.24 3.00 -11.09
CA ALA A 366 -15.46 3.40 -10.37
C ALA A 366 -15.37 3.18 -8.83
N ALA A 367 -14.18 3.00 -8.28
CA ALA A 367 -13.93 2.68 -6.88
C ALA A 367 -13.65 3.92 -6.03
N LEU A 368 -14.07 3.90 -4.76
CA LEU A 368 -13.71 4.92 -3.78
C LEU A 368 -12.24 4.71 -3.40
N ALA A 369 -11.37 5.67 -3.68
CA ALA A 369 -9.95 5.56 -3.38
C ALA A 369 -9.67 5.61 -1.87
N ALA A 370 -8.78 4.73 -1.40
CA ALA A 370 -8.31 4.71 -0.02
C ALA A 370 -7.74 6.05 0.46
N ASP A 371 -7.88 6.35 1.76
CA ASP A 371 -7.19 7.48 2.36
C ASP A 371 -5.67 7.24 2.31
N ASP A 372 -4.96 8.18 1.68
CA ASP A 372 -3.53 8.02 1.43
C ASP A 372 -2.69 8.01 2.71
N ALA A 373 -3.18 8.65 3.79
CA ALA A 373 -2.53 8.63 5.09
C ALA A 373 -2.66 7.25 5.77
N VAL A 374 -3.81 6.59 5.60
CA VAL A 374 -4.01 5.21 6.06
C VAL A 374 -3.11 4.25 5.28
N VAL A 375 -3.10 4.37 3.94
CA VAL A 375 -2.21 3.58 3.07
C VAL A 375 -0.75 3.74 3.51
N ASP A 376 -0.28 4.97 3.71
CA ASP A 376 1.12 5.24 4.06
C ASP A 376 1.52 4.55 5.37
N GLY A 377 0.74 4.76 6.42
CA GLY A 377 1.01 4.23 7.75
C GLY A 377 0.92 2.71 7.82
N VAL A 378 -0.10 2.11 7.19
CA VAL A 378 -0.29 0.65 7.16
C VAL A 378 0.82 -0.03 6.35
N LEU A 379 1.18 0.48 5.17
CA LEU A 379 2.27 -0.09 4.38
C LEU A 379 3.61 -0.01 5.13
N ALA A 380 3.90 1.13 5.76
CA ALA A 380 5.10 1.33 6.56
C ALA A 380 5.17 0.36 7.76
N GLN A 381 4.07 0.19 8.50
CA GLN A 381 3.97 -0.75 9.63
C GLN A 381 4.36 -2.18 9.23
N HIS A 382 3.95 -2.61 8.03
CA HIS A 382 4.18 -3.96 7.52
C HIS A 382 5.47 -4.11 6.71
N GLY A 383 6.27 -3.05 6.60
CA GLY A 383 7.56 -3.06 5.90
C GLY A 383 7.44 -3.14 4.37
N VAL A 384 6.29 -2.75 3.82
CA VAL A 384 6.08 -2.60 2.37
C VAL A 384 6.73 -1.27 1.95
N LEU A 385 7.65 -1.35 0.98
CA LEU A 385 8.40 -0.18 0.51
C LEU A 385 7.52 0.62 -0.45
N ARG A 386 6.96 1.74 0.01
CA ARG A 386 6.24 2.66 -0.85
C ARG A 386 7.21 3.61 -1.55
N VAL A 387 7.08 3.74 -2.86
CA VAL A 387 7.90 4.63 -3.71
C VAL A 387 7.02 5.63 -4.44
N GLU A 388 7.63 6.71 -4.94
CA GLU A 388 6.89 7.82 -5.56
C GLU A 388 7.01 7.87 -7.09
N ASP A 389 8.03 7.21 -7.65
CA ASP A 389 8.30 7.23 -9.09
C ASP A 389 8.75 5.86 -9.61
N VAL A 390 8.66 5.68 -10.93
CA VAL A 390 9.16 4.51 -11.65
C VAL A 390 10.66 4.30 -11.43
N ASP A 391 11.44 5.39 -11.37
CA ASP A 391 12.87 5.29 -11.12
C ASP A 391 13.18 4.74 -9.73
N GLU A 392 12.41 5.15 -8.72
CA GLU A 392 12.53 4.61 -7.36
C GLU A 392 12.08 3.16 -7.30
N LEU A 393 10.99 2.80 -7.98
CA LEU A 393 10.49 1.42 -8.07
C LEU A 393 11.56 0.48 -8.62
N VAL A 394 12.14 0.82 -9.78
CA VAL A 394 13.11 -0.03 -10.47
C VAL A 394 14.43 -0.12 -9.69
N GLN A 395 14.92 0.98 -9.13
CA GLN A 395 16.14 0.99 -8.31
C GLN A 395 15.95 0.19 -7.01
N SER A 396 14.76 0.27 -6.40
CA SER A 396 14.40 -0.52 -5.22
C SER A 396 14.38 -2.01 -5.51
N VAL A 397 13.76 -2.40 -6.63
CA VAL A 397 13.71 -3.80 -7.06
C VAL A 397 15.11 -4.36 -7.26
N ARG A 398 15.98 -3.65 -7.99
CA ARG A 398 17.37 -4.10 -8.21
C ARG A 398 18.11 -4.26 -6.89
N PHE A 399 18.04 -3.26 -6.01
CA PHE A 399 18.69 -3.31 -4.70
C PHE A 399 18.19 -4.49 -3.84
N LEU A 400 16.88 -4.61 -3.65
CA LEU A 400 16.28 -5.63 -2.79
C LEU A 400 16.49 -7.06 -3.32
N ALA A 401 16.55 -7.22 -4.64
CA ALA A 401 16.77 -8.52 -5.27
C ALA A 401 18.24 -8.99 -5.18
N THR A 402 19.22 -8.07 -5.20
CA THR A 402 20.64 -8.43 -5.31
C THR A 402 21.48 -8.11 -4.08
N SER A 403 20.93 -7.43 -3.06
CA SER A 403 21.69 -6.98 -1.88
C SER A 403 21.11 -7.48 -0.56
N PRO A 404 21.96 -7.69 0.46
CA PRO A 404 21.48 -7.92 1.82
C PRO A 404 20.72 -6.70 2.34
N ALA A 405 19.69 -6.93 3.14
CA ALA A 405 18.98 -5.85 3.82
C ALA A 405 19.88 -5.26 4.92
N PRO A 406 20.06 -3.93 4.99
CA PRO A 406 20.85 -3.35 6.07
C PRO A 406 20.18 -3.59 7.43
N GLN A 407 20.98 -4.01 8.41
CA GLN A 407 20.49 -4.42 9.74
C GLN A 407 20.34 -3.24 10.71
N GLY A 408 21.03 -2.14 10.42
CA GLY A 408 21.03 -0.92 11.20
C GLY A 408 21.25 0.32 10.35
N ALA A 409 21.33 1.47 11.01
CA ALA A 409 21.44 2.77 10.37
C ALA A 409 22.86 3.36 10.47
N SER A 410 23.91 2.54 10.31
CA SER A 410 25.29 3.03 10.19
C SER A 410 25.75 3.03 8.73
N ALA A 411 26.41 4.10 8.29
CA ALA A 411 26.90 4.21 6.93
C ALA A 411 28.36 4.69 6.87
N ILE A 412 29.11 4.15 5.91
CA ILE A 412 30.38 4.71 5.44
C ILE A 412 30.17 5.24 4.03
N VAL A 413 30.65 6.45 3.77
CA VAL A 413 30.61 7.06 2.44
C VAL A 413 32.01 7.03 1.82
N LEU A 414 32.09 6.62 0.55
CA LEU A 414 33.28 6.69 -0.28
C LEU A 414 33.00 7.53 -1.53
N SER A 415 33.84 8.53 -1.81
CA SER A 415 33.77 9.30 -3.05
C SER A 415 35.15 9.75 -3.51
N HIS A 416 35.20 10.35 -4.70
CA HIS A 416 36.37 10.99 -5.30
C HIS A 416 36.30 12.53 -5.26
N SER A 417 35.22 13.05 -4.67
CA SER A 417 34.90 14.46 -4.59
C SER A 417 34.29 14.75 -3.24
N GLY A 418 34.92 15.63 -2.45
CA GLY A 418 34.38 16.10 -1.18
C GLY A 418 32.97 16.69 -1.28
N GLY A 419 32.62 17.32 -2.41
CA GLY A 419 31.26 17.83 -2.63
C GLY A 419 30.22 16.72 -2.77
N LEU A 420 30.51 15.69 -3.56
CA LEU A 420 29.63 14.51 -3.68
C LEU A 420 29.56 13.73 -2.36
N ALA A 421 30.67 13.62 -1.64
CA ALA A 421 30.73 13.00 -0.33
C ALA A 421 29.84 13.73 0.69
N ALA A 422 29.87 15.06 0.72
CA ALA A 422 29.01 15.89 1.57
C ALA A 422 27.53 15.73 1.21
N MET A 423 27.19 15.76 -0.09
CA MET A 423 25.81 15.53 -0.56
C MET A 423 25.27 14.14 -0.17
N ALA A 424 26.13 13.12 -0.16
CA ALA A 424 25.77 11.77 0.27
C ALA A 424 25.56 11.71 1.79
N ALA A 425 26.45 12.33 2.55
CA ALA A 425 26.35 12.43 4.01
C ALA A 425 25.08 13.17 4.44
N ASP A 426 24.73 14.28 3.79
CA ASP A 426 23.50 15.03 4.06
C ASP A 426 22.25 14.19 3.77
N ALA A 427 22.23 13.48 2.63
CA ALA A 427 21.11 12.62 2.26
C ALA A 427 20.93 11.44 3.23
N LEU A 428 22.03 10.78 3.59
CA LEU A 428 22.02 9.69 4.58
C LEU A 428 21.63 10.19 5.97
N GLY A 429 22.16 11.34 6.41
CA GLY A 429 21.83 11.97 7.68
C GLY A 429 20.35 12.36 7.77
N ALA A 430 19.79 12.96 6.72
CA ALA A 430 18.36 13.26 6.63
C ALA A 430 17.48 11.99 6.68
N ALA A 431 17.95 10.89 6.09
CA ALA A 431 17.31 9.59 6.17
C ALA A 431 17.53 8.86 7.53
N GLY A 432 18.26 9.46 8.47
CA GLY A 432 18.48 8.94 9.81
C GLY A 432 19.66 7.98 9.96
N PHE A 433 20.59 7.93 9.00
CA PHE A 433 21.84 7.18 9.12
C PHE A 433 22.89 7.97 9.92
N ARG A 434 23.66 7.25 10.72
CA ARG A 434 24.85 7.75 11.42
C ARG A 434 26.09 7.41 10.62
N LEU A 435 27.03 8.35 10.53
CA LEU A 435 28.34 8.15 9.90
C LEU A 435 29.41 8.07 11.01
N PRO A 436 29.65 6.88 11.61
CA PRO A 436 30.65 6.74 12.67
C PRO A 436 32.06 7.04 12.16
N PRO A 437 32.98 7.50 13.03
CA PRO A 437 34.38 7.63 12.68
C PRO A 437 34.97 6.25 12.37
N LEU A 438 35.85 6.18 11.36
CA LEU A 438 36.54 4.94 10.98
C LEU A 438 37.42 4.43 12.11
N SER A 439 37.67 3.12 12.20
CA SER A 439 38.60 2.56 13.19
C SER A 439 40.07 2.90 12.91
N ASP A 440 40.92 2.87 13.93
CA ASP A 440 42.36 3.06 13.78
C ASP A 440 43.01 2.11 12.76
N PRO A 441 42.71 0.79 12.77
CA PRO A 441 43.23 -0.13 11.76
C PRO A 441 42.86 0.26 10.32
N VAL A 442 41.61 0.66 10.08
CA VAL A 442 41.14 1.08 8.75
C VAL A 442 41.84 2.36 8.32
N ARG A 443 41.94 3.37 9.21
CA ARG A 443 42.68 4.61 8.92
C ARG A 443 44.13 4.35 8.53
N ALA A 444 44.83 3.50 9.29
CA ALA A 444 46.22 3.14 9.03
C ALA A 444 46.42 2.37 7.72
N GLU A 445 45.42 1.58 7.27
CA GLU A 445 45.46 0.92 5.97
C GLU A 445 45.20 1.92 4.83
N LEU A 446 44.23 2.83 4.98
CA LEU A 446 44.00 3.91 4.03
C LEU A 446 45.24 4.80 3.87
N ASP A 447 45.98 5.08 4.94
CA ASP A 447 47.26 5.81 4.89
C ASP A 447 48.28 5.18 3.94
N ARG A 448 48.33 3.84 3.90
CA ARG A 448 49.24 3.10 3.02
C ARG A 448 48.72 3.01 1.58
N LEU A 449 47.41 2.85 1.41
CA LEU A 449 46.78 2.68 0.10
C LEU A 449 46.73 3.99 -0.70
N ILE A 450 46.45 5.12 -0.04
CA ILE A 450 46.30 6.44 -0.68
C ILE A 450 47.18 7.51 0.01
N PRO A 451 48.52 7.35 -0.02
CA PRO A 451 49.44 8.21 0.71
C PRO A 451 49.37 9.66 0.23
N GLY A 452 49.14 10.60 1.17
CA GLY A 452 49.11 12.04 0.88
C GLY A 452 47.92 12.53 0.04
N ARG A 453 46.90 11.69 -0.19
CA ARG A 453 45.72 12.03 -1.00
C ARG A 453 44.44 11.99 -0.15
N GLY A 454 43.54 12.94 -0.38
CA GLY A 454 42.16 12.90 0.09
C GLY A 454 41.92 12.84 1.61
N GLY A 455 40.65 12.69 1.99
CA GLY A 455 40.17 12.67 3.37
C GLY A 455 40.05 11.24 3.93
N ARG A 456 40.52 11.03 5.17
CA ARG A 456 40.54 9.72 5.88
C ARG A 456 39.51 9.60 7.01
N SER A 457 38.67 10.61 7.15
CA SER A 457 37.48 10.56 8.00
C SER A 457 36.34 9.88 7.24
N ASN A 458 35.23 9.58 7.90
CA ASN A 458 33.98 9.23 7.22
C ASN A 458 33.19 10.55 7.05
N PRO A 459 32.87 11.01 5.81
CA PRO A 459 33.11 10.40 4.49
C PRO A 459 34.58 10.35 4.01
N VAL A 460 34.92 9.27 3.30
CA VAL A 460 36.25 9.05 2.68
C VAL A 460 36.29 9.66 1.29
N ASP A 461 37.29 10.49 1.04
CA ASP A 461 37.57 11.08 -0.27
C ASP A 461 38.88 10.50 -0.82
N VAL A 462 38.83 9.77 -1.93
CA VAL A 462 40.01 9.20 -2.60
C VAL A 462 40.58 10.12 -3.69
N THR A 463 39.94 11.26 -3.98
CA THR A 463 40.31 12.20 -5.05
C THR A 463 40.53 11.47 -6.39
N MET A 464 41.64 11.74 -7.08
CA MET A 464 41.95 11.14 -8.37
C MET A 464 42.26 9.62 -8.31
N ALA A 465 42.49 9.06 -7.13
CA ALA A 465 42.78 7.62 -6.98
C ALA A 465 41.56 6.73 -7.30
N LEU A 466 40.35 7.30 -7.47
CA LEU A 466 39.15 6.56 -7.87
C LEU A 466 39.34 5.77 -9.18
N ARG A 467 40.19 6.29 -10.07
CA ARG A 467 40.50 5.68 -11.36
C ARG A 467 41.65 4.67 -11.30
N GLU A 468 42.19 4.38 -10.12
CA GLU A 468 43.26 3.42 -9.91
C GLU A 468 42.73 2.07 -9.36
N PRO A 469 43.42 0.93 -9.62
CA PRO A 469 43.03 -0.39 -9.09
C PRO A 469 42.92 -0.46 -7.56
N VAL A 470 43.64 0.42 -6.86
CA VAL A 470 43.69 0.51 -5.39
C VAL A 470 42.32 0.70 -4.74
N VAL A 471 41.30 1.18 -5.47
CA VAL A 471 39.94 1.35 -4.94
C VAL A 471 39.34 0.04 -4.46
N ALA A 472 39.65 -1.09 -5.10
CA ALA A 472 39.17 -2.40 -4.64
C ALA A 472 39.71 -2.71 -3.22
N ASP A 473 40.98 -2.39 -2.96
CA ASP A 473 41.59 -2.53 -1.65
C ASP A 473 41.02 -1.54 -0.63
N VAL A 474 40.71 -0.31 -1.05
CA VAL A 474 40.03 0.70 -0.20
C VAL A 474 38.65 0.20 0.22
N VAL A 475 37.83 -0.27 -0.72
CA VAL A 475 36.50 -0.83 -0.42
C VAL A 475 36.61 -2.00 0.56
N ARG A 476 37.56 -2.92 0.32
CA ARG A 476 37.82 -4.04 1.24
C ARG A 476 38.20 -3.55 2.64
N ALA A 477 39.04 -2.52 2.75
CA ALA A 477 39.44 -1.96 4.04
C ALA A 477 38.24 -1.34 4.78
N LEU A 478 37.41 -0.54 4.09
CA LEU A 478 36.22 0.09 4.70
C LEU A 478 35.20 -0.92 5.23
N LEU A 479 35.03 -2.05 4.52
CA LEU A 479 34.12 -3.11 4.95
C LEU A 479 34.57 -3.83 6.24
N ARG A 480 35.83 -3.67 6.68
CA ARG A 480 36.30 -4.23 7.96
C ARG A 480 35.68 -3.57 9.19
N ASP A 481 35.25 -2.31 9.07
CA ASP A 481 34.48 -1.62 10.12
C ASP A 481 33.03 -2.09 10.20
N ARG A 482 32.61 -3.00 9.29
CA ARG A 482 31.27 -3.60 9.22
C ARG A 482 30.14 -2.56 9.28
N PRO A 483 30.13 -1.55 8.40
CA PRO A 483 29.01 -0.64 8.32
C PRO A 483 27.75 -1.41 7.88
N ASP A 484 26.56 -0.95 8.27
CA ASP A 484 25.33 -1.50 7.71
C ASP A 484 25.24 -1.17 6.21
N VAL A 485 25.72 0.02 5.83
CA VAL A 485 25.75 0.52 4.45
C VAL A 485 27.13 1.05 4.08
N LEU A 486 27.66 0.61 2.93
CA LEU A 486 28.73 1.31 2.23
C LEU A 486 28.14 2.02 0.99
N GLN A 487 28.07 3.34 1.02
CA GLN A 487 27.62 4.15 -0.11
C GLN A 487 28.80 4.72 -0.88
N VAL A 488 28.92 4.36 -2.16
CA VAL A 488 29.98 4.83 -3.05
C VAL A 488 29.39 5.83 -4.03
N VAL A 489 29.93 7.05 -4.12
CA VAL A 489 29.37 8.11 -4.98
C VAL A 489 30.35 8.55 -6.05
N THR A 490 29.90 8.54 -7.30
CA THR A 490 30.72 8.87 -8.49
C THR A 490 30.01 9.77 -9.48
N ALA A 491 30.81 10.45 -10.32
CA ALA A 491 30.38 11.29 -11.42
C ALA A 491 30.76 10.62 -12.75
N GLY A 492 30.16 9.46 -13.04
CA GLY A 492 30.18 8.94 -14.40
C GLY A 492 31.27 7.92 -14.74
N ASP A 493 31.73 7.13 -13.77
CA ASP A 493 32.80 6.16 -14.01
C ASP A 493 32.33 4.71 -13.77
N ALA A 494 32.00 3.98 -14.85
CA ALA A 494 31.59 2.59 -14.74
C ALA A 494 32.73 1.63 -14.33
N VAL A 495 34.01 2.00 -14.55
CA VAL A 495 35.16 1.19 -14.10
C VAL A 495 35.19 1.13 -12.57
N LEU A 496 34.68 2.17 -11.90
CA LEU A 496 34.53 2.15 -10.46
C LEU A 496 33.60 1.02 -10.00
N ALA A 497 32.51 0.75 -10.71
CA ALA A 497 31.55 -0.29 -10.32
C ALA A 497 32.22 -1.68 -10.27
N GLU A 498 33.03 -2.01 -11.27
CA GLU A 498 33.80 -3.26 -11.32
C GLU A 498 34.78 -3.38 -10.14
N ARG A 499 35.40 -2.26 -9.74
CA ARG A 499 36.34 -2.21 -8.62
C ARG A 499 35.65 -2.31 -7.27
N VAL A 500 34.51 -1.64 -7.13
CA VAL A 500 33.65 -1.80 -5.94
C VAL A 500 33.25 -3.25 -5.82
N ALA A 501 32.74 -3.87 -6.89
CA ALA A 501 32.40 -5.29 -6.91
C ALA A 501 33.59 -6.19 -6.54
N THR A 502 34.77 -5.89 -7.06
CA THR A 502 36.01 -6.63 -6.74
C THR A 502 36.38 -6.49 -5.26
N GLY A 503 36.30 -5.28 -4.70
CA GLY A 503 36.55 -5.02 -3.28
C GLY A 503 35.56 -5.75 -2.37
N VAL A 504 34.27 -5.72 -2.73
CA VAL A 504 33.20 -6.43 -2.01
C VAL A 504 33.44 -7.94 -2.00
N ARG A 505 33.68 -8.55 -3.17
CA ARG A 505 34.00 -9.98 -3.27
C ARG A 505 35.24 -10.35 -2.46
N SER A 506 36.27 -9.50 -2.51
CA SER A 506 37.53 -9.73 -1.77
C SER A 506 37.39 -9.59 -0.26
N ALA A 507 36.38 -8.86 0.22
CA ALA A 507 36.11 -8.70 1.63
C ALA A 507 35.37 -9.92 2.23
N GLY A 508 34.69 -10.72 1.40
CA GLY A 508 33.81 -11.80 1.87
C GLY A 508 32.72 -11.30 2.81
N ALA A 509 32.32 -10.03 2.67
CA ALA A 509 31.40 -9.36 3.59
C ALA A 509 29.96 -9.58 3.12
N ASP A 510 29.30 -10.61 3.65
CA ASP A 510 27.89 -10.90 3.36
C ASP A 510 26.91 -9.96 4.09
N ALA A 511 27.39 -9.13 5.03
CA ALA A 511 26.54 -8.39 5.96
C ALA A 511 26.24 -6.94 5.57
N SER A 512 27.13 -6.27 4.81
CA SER A 512 26.98 -4.84 4.49
C SER A 512 26.24 -4.64 3.17
N ALA A 513 25.23 -3.78 3.16
CA ALA A 513 24.60 -3.34 1.93
C ALA A 513 25.51 -2.35 1.19
N VAL A 514 25.72 -2.55 -0.10
CA VAL A 514 26.58 -1.69 -0.93
C VAL A 514 25.72 -0.95 -1.93
N ALA A 515 25.83 0.38 -1.97
CA ALA A 515 25.03 1.23 -2.85
C ALA A 515 25.93 2.15 -3.68
N LEU A 516 25.97 1.95 -5.00
CA LEU A 516 26.69 2.83 -5.91
C LEU A 516 25.78 3.96 -6.39
N VAL A 517 26.10 5.21 -6.10
CA VAL A 517 25.37 6.38 -6.62
C VAL A 517 26.11 6.95 -7.81
N TRP A 518 25.46 6.92 -8.98
CA TRP A 518 25.91 7.55 -10.21
C TRP A 518 25.28 8.94 -10.31
N ALA A 519 25.96 9.95 -9.76
CA ALA A 519 25.41 11.30 -9.60
C ALA A 519 25.44 12.15 -10.89
N GLY A 520 26.16 11.73 -11.93
CA GLY A 520 26.26 12.48 -13.20
C GLY A 520 27.14 11.80 -14.24
N GLY A 521 27.14 12.32 -15.47
CA GLY A 521 27.87 11.75 -16.62
C GLY A 521 26.97 11.03 -17.62
N VAL A 522 27.36 11.00 -18.90
CA VAL A 522 26.63 10.31 -19.95
C VAL A 522 26.78 8.80 -19.74
N ARG A 523 25.66 8.08 -19.69
CA ARG A 523 25.63 6.61 -19.63
C ARG A 523 25.69 6.07 -21.05
N THR A 524 26.85 5.60 -21.47
CA THR A 524 26.98 4.90 -22.76
C THR A 524 26.54 3.44 -22.62
N GLY A 525 26.27 2.75 -23.72
CA GLY A 525 25.98 1.30 -23.68
C GLY A 525 27.09 0.49 -22.99
N THR A 526 28.35 0.90 -23.18
CA THR A 526 29.52 0.29 -22.52
C THR A 526 29.49 0.48 -21.00
N ASP A 527 29.07 1.65 -20.52
CA ASP A 527 28.97 1.93 -19.08
C ASP A 527 27.89 1.05 -18.44
N MET A 528 26.76 0.88 -19.11
CA MET A 528 25.67 0.02 -18.65
C MET A 528 26.10 -1.44 -18.59
N ALA A 529 26.79 -1.94 -19.62
CA ALA A 529 27.30 -3.31 -19.64
C ALA A 529 28.26 -3.60 -18.46
N ARG A 530 29.09 -2.62 -18.09
CA ARG A 530 30.00 -2.75 -16.93
C ARG A 530 29.26 -2.71 -15.59
N LEU A 531 28.27 -1.83 -15.45
CA LEU A 531 27.41 -1.80 -14.26
C LEU A 531 26.65 -3.11 -14.07
N ASP A 532 26.22 -3.73 -15.16
CA ASP A 532 25.51 -5.00 -15.14
C ASP A 532 26.47 -6.15 -14.77
N ALA A 533 27.67 -6.19 -15.38
CA ALA A 533 28.70 -7.17 -15.05
C ALA A 533 29.27 -7.05 -13.62
N ALA A 534 29.20 -5.86 -13.02
CA ALA A 534 29.66 -5.62 -11.66
C ALA A 534 28.73 -6.23 -10.60
N GLU A 535 27.46 -6.50 -10.92
CA GLU A 535 26.45 -7.03 -9.99
C GLU A 535 26.23 -6.19 -8.71
N VAL A 536 26.68 -4.93 -8.71
CA VAL A 536 26.44 -3.97 -7.63
C VAL A 536 25.18 -3.16 -7.97
N PRO A 537 24.23 -2.98 -7.04
CA PRO A 537 23.09 -2.11 -7.29
C PRO A 537 23.56 -0.65 -7.38
N TRP A 538 22.98 0.08 -8.32
CA TRP A 538 23.32 1.47 -8.54
C TRP A 538 22.08 2.36 -8.59
N PHE A 539 22.28 3.62 -8.23
CA PHE A 539 21.25 4.62 -8.05
C PHE A 539 21.56 5.89 -8.85
N THR A 540 20.51 6.61 -9.28
CA THR A 540 20.65 7.86 -10.04
C THR A 540 20.87 9.09 -9.16
N GLY A 541 20.68 8.98 -7.83
CA GLY A 541 20.84 10.11 -6.92
C GLY A 541 20.99 9.71 -5.45
N THR A 542 21.65 10.57 -4.66
CA THR A 542 21.95 10.30 -3.24
C THR A 542 20.70 10.22 -2.37
N ARG A 543 19.70 11.08 -2.63
CA ARG A 543 18.43 11.08 -1.89
C ARG A 543 17.59 9.82 -2.15
N ILE A 544 17.47 9.42 -3.42
CA ILE A 544 16.79 8.17 -3.83
C ILE A 544 17.45 6.99 -3.13
N ALA A 545 18.78 6.89 -3.20
CA ALA A 545 19.53 5.82 -2.54
C ALA A 545 19.30 5.82 -1.03
N ALA A 546 19.42 6.96 -0.35
CA ALA A 546 19.24 7.06 1.09
C ALA A 546 17.81 6.67 1.54
N GLY A 547 16.78 7.09 0.79
CA GLY A 547 15.39 6.73 1.05
C GLY A 547 15.15 5.22 0.92
N ILE A 548 15.62 4.62 -0.18
CA ILE A 548 15.50 3.17 -0.41
C ILE A 548 16.26 2.38 0.66
N LEU A 549 17.49 2.79 0.99
CA LEU A 549 18.30 2.15 2.05
C LEU A 549 17.59 2.21 3.41
N ARG A 550 17.01 3.37 3.76
CA ARG A 550 16.28 3.56 5.02
C ARG A 550 15.04 2.67 5.09
N ALA A 551 14.23 2.64 4.04
CA ALA A 551 13.01 1.86 4.02
C ALA A 551 13.27 0.34 3.84
N SER A 552 14.46 -0.03 3.37
CA SER A 552 14.95 -1.40 3.31
C SER A 552 15.58 -1.91 4.61
N LEU A 553 15.67 -1.09 5.67
CA LEU A 553 16.19 -1.53 6.95
C LEU A 553 15.38 -2.72 7.49
N ARG A 554 16.09 -3.74 7.97
CA ARG A 554 15.51 -4.94 8.58
C ARG A 554 16.28 -5.27 9.85
N PRO A 555 15.99 -4.59 10.98
CA PRO A 555 16.63 -4.90 12.25
C PRO A 555 16.38 -6.35 12.64
N ALA A 556 17.42 -7.07 13.03
CA ALA A 556 17.32 -8.44 13.53
C ALA A 556 16.35 -8.49 14.72
N GLY A 557 15.40 -9.44 14.69
CA GLY A 557 14.41 -9.61 15.76
C GLY A 557 13.28 -8.58 15.76
N ALA A 558 13.14 -7.73 14.74
CA ALA A 558 12.01 -6.81 14.64
C ALA A 558 10.68 -7.60 14.64
N PRO A 559 9.73 -7.27 15.55
CA PRO A 559 8.49 -8.02 15.68
C PRO A 559 7.66 -7.94 14.38
N VAL A 560 7.04 -9.07 14.03
CA VAL A 560 6.08 -9.14 12.94
C VAL A 560 4.74 -8.64 13.47
N PRO A 561 4.15 -7.54 12.94
CA PRO A 561 2.82 -7.12 13.31
C PRO A 561 1.84 -8.27 13.19
N GLU A 562 0.97 -8.34 14.17
CA GLU A 562 -0.14 -9.26 14.17
C GLU A 562 -1.13 -8.89 13.05
N LEU A 563 -1.86 -9.91 12.59
CA LEU A 563 -2.88 -9.74 11.56
C LEU A 563 -4.24 -10.07 12.19
N SER A 564 -5.21 -9.19 12.01
CA SER A 564 -6.61 -9.50 12.33
C SER A 564 -7.30 -10.09 11.09
N ASP A 565 -8.31 -10.94 11.31
CA ASP A 565 -9.18 -11.48 10.24
C ASP A 565 -10.19 -10.42 9.72
N GLY A 566 -9.99 -9.14 10.04
CA GLY A 566 -10.77 -7.99 9.57
C GLY A 566 -12.03 -7.68 10.38
N GLY A 567 -12.41 -6.40 10.39
CA GLY A 567 -13.69 -5.87 10.90
C GLY A 567 -14.60 -5.49 9.74
N THR A 568 -15.92 -5.66 9.90
CA THR A 568 -16.90 -5.33 8.85
C THR A 568 -17.49 -3.95 9.14
N VAL A 569 -17.45 -3.05 8.16
CA VAL A 569 -18.11 -1.74 8.26
C VAL A 569 -19.62 -1.95 8.41
N ALA A 570 -20.18 -1.50 9.52
CA ALA A 570 -21.61 -1.52 9.77
C ALA A 570 -22.27 -0.30 9.11
N ARG A 571 -23.33 -0.55 8.34
CA ARG A 571 -24.10 0.53 7.68
C ARG A 571 -24.89 1.39 8.67
N ASP A 572 -25.28 0.81 9.81
CA ASP A 572 -26.15 1.44 10.81
C ASP A 572 -25.38 1.76 12.10
N ALA A 573 -24.31 2.55 12.02
CA ALA A 573 -23.52 2.91 13.18
C ALA A 573 -24.14 4.08 13.97
N VAL A 574 -24.40 3.88 15.26
CA VAL A 574 -25.10 4.82 16.16
C VAL A 574 -24.08 5.53 17.06
N ALA A 575 -24.22 6.85 17.19
CA ALA A 575 -23.39 7.66 18.09
C ALA A 575 -23.74 7.42 19.56
N VAL A 576 -22.74 7.49 20.43
CA VAL A 576 -22.88 7.38 21.88
C VAL A 576 -22.59 8.74 22.52
N ASP A 577 -23.32 9.11 23.57
CA ASP A 577 -23.02 10.34 24.32
C ASP A 577 -21.69 10.24 25.06
N GLU A 578 -21.11 11.39 25.41
CA GLU A 578 -19.76 11.48 26.00
C GLU A 578 -19.61 10.69 27.31
N HIS A 579 -20.64 10.65 28.17
CA HIS A 579 -20.55 9.96 29.45
C HIS A 579 -20.48 8.44 29.26
N ALA A 580 -21.38 7.90 28.43
CA ALA A 580 -21.36 6.48 28.07
C ALA A 580 -20.10 6.11 27.26
N GLY A 581 -19.65 6.99 26.35
CA GLY A 581 -18.40 6.83 25.60
C GLY A 581 -17.18 6.73 26.51
N LYS A 582 -17.07 7.61 27.50
CA LYS A 582 -16.00 7.59 28.51
C LYS A 582 -16.04 6.34 29.39
N ALA A 583 -17.22 5.80 29.70
CA ALA A 583 -17.34 4.53 30.40
C ALA A 583 -16.74 3.37 29.58
N LEU A 584 -16.98 3.33 28.27
CA LEU A 584 -16.37 2.35 27.36
C LEU A 584 -14.85 2.55 27.24
N LEU A 585 -14.36 3.78 27.23
CA LEU A 585 -12.92 4.04 27.26
C LEU A 585 -12.25 3.54 28.56
N ARG A 586 -12.93 3.65 29.71
CA ARG A 586 -12.44 3.05 30.96
C ARG A 586 -12.39 1.52 30.87
N GLU A 587 -13.41 0.89 30.27
CA GLU A 587 -13.42 -0.55 29.99
C GLU A 587 -12.25 -0.96 29.07
N ALA A 588 -11.93 -0.11 28.09
CA ALA A 588 -10.77 -0.26 27.21
C ALA A 588 -9.42 -0.02 27.92
N GLY A 589 -9.42 0.40 29.19
CA GLY A 589 -8.22 0.68 29.97
C GLY A 589 -7.63 2.08 29.78
N LEU A 590 -8.36 3.00 29.15
CA LEU A 590 -7.92 4.39 28.96
C LEU A 590 -8.37 5.27 30.13
N PRO A 591 -7.47 6.07 30.72
CA PRO A 591 -7.85 7.04 31.74
C PRO A 591 -8.72 8.15 31.13
N VAL A 592 -9.78 8.51 31.82
CA VAL A 592 -10.67 9.65 31.52
C VAL A 592 -10.91 10.43 32.81
N PRO A 593 -11.28 11.72 32.76
CA PRO A 593 -11.65 12.46 33.97
C PRO A 593 -12.81 11.78 34.70
N GLU A 594 -12.83 11.91 36.03
CA GLU A 594 -14.03 11.60 36.81
C GLU A 594 -15.09 12.65 36.48
N GLY A 595 -16.18 12.19 35.86
CA GLY A 595 -17.26 13.04 35.38
C GLY A 595 -18.58 12.67 36.04
N VAL A 596 -19.26 13.65 36.62
CA VAL A 596 -20.57 13.48 37.26
C VAL A 596 -21.64 14.08 36.34
N PRO A 597 -22.58 13.27 35.82
CA PRO A 597 -23.68 13.78 35.02
C PRO A 597 -24.71 14.50 35.90
N ALA A 598 -25.29 15.57 35.37
CA ALA A 598 -26.35 16.34 36.02
C ALA A 598 -27.39 16.81 34.99
N ALA A 599 -28.68 16.77 35.34
CA ALA A 599 -29.76 17.15 34.44
C ALA A 599 -30.11 18.65 34.53
N THR A 600 -29.77 19.31 35.65
CA THR A 600 -30.14 20.71 35.90
C THR A 600 -28.97 21.54 36.43
N VAL A 601 -29.08 22.86 36.31
CA VAL A 601 -28.11 23.82 36.88
C VAL A 601 -27.92 23.61 38.39
N ASP A 602 -29.01 23.37 39.11
CA ASP A 602 -28.95 23.15 40.56
C ASP A 602 -28.27 21.83 40.92
N GLU A 603 -28.48 20.78 40.13
CA GLU A 603 -27.76 19.52 40.27
C GLU A 603 -26.25 19.69 40.01
N VAL A 604 -25.85 20.45 38.98
CA VAL A 604 -24.44 20.75 38.69
C VAL A 604 -23.74 21.39 39.91
N VAL A 605 -24.40 22.36 40.54
CA VAL A 605 -23.88 23.02 41.74
C VAL A 605 -23.86 22.06 42.94
N ALA A 606 -24.89 21.25 43.11
CA ALA A 606 -24.99 20.29 44.21
C ALA A 606 -23.90 19.21 44.17
N VAL A 607 -23.49 18.76 42.98
CA VAL A 607 -22.45 17.72 42.82
C VAL A 607 -21.02 18.27 42.85
N ALA A 608 -20.83 19.57 42.64
CA ALA A 608 -19.51 20.20 42.55
C ALA A 608 -18.57 19.96 43.75
N PRO A 609 -19.04 19.97 45.03
CA PRO A 609 -18.16 19.69 46.17
C PRO A 609 -17.54 18.29 46.17
N GLY A 610 -18.13 17.34 45.43
CA GLY A 610 -17.60 15.98 45.27
C GLY A 610 -16.54 15.84 44.17
N VAL A 611 -16.32 16.87 43.35
CA VAL A 611 -15.37 16.84 42.22
C VAL A 611 -14.20 17.79 42.53
N PRO A 612 -12.93 17.35 42.46
CA PRO A 612 -11.81 18.25 42.69
C PRO A 612 -11.73 19.38 41.64
N GLY A 613 -11.62 20.63 42.09
CA GLY A 613 -11.45 21.80 41.21
C GLY A 613 -9.99 22.03 40.76
N PRO A 614 -9.74 22.90 39.76
CA PRO A 614 -10.74 23.62 38.96
C PRO A 614 -11.56 22.67 38.07
N TRP A 615 -12.76 23.10 37.68
CA TRP A 615 -13.73 22.29 36.93
C TRP A 615 -13.85 22.66 35.45
N VAL A 616 -14.32 21.69 34.68
CA VAL A 616 -14.83 21.82 33.32
C VAL A 616 -16.29 21.40 33.32
N LEU A 617 -17.14 22.22 32.69
CA LEU A 617 -18.55 21.89 32.48
C LEU A 617 -18.82 21.72 30.98
N LYS A 618 -19.44 20.60 30.62
CA LYS A 618 -19.77 20.24 29.23
C LYS A 618 -21.23 19.84 29.09
N VAL A 619 -21.72 19.85 27.86
CA VAL A 619 -22.99 19.20 27.49
C VAL A 619 -22.70 17.86 26.82
N ALA A 620 -23.19 16.77 27.42
CA ALA A 620 -23.16 15.43 26.83
C ALA A 620 -24.44 15.21 26.01
N CYS A 621 -24.30 15.03 24.70
CA CYS A 621 -25.40 14.77 23.78
C CYS A 621 -24.90 13.95 22.59
N ALA A 622 -25.53 12.80 22.31
CA ALA A 622 -25.13 11.91 21.20
C ALA A 622 -25.32 12.56 19.81
N ALA A 623 -26.16 13.59 19.70
CA ALA A 623 -26.37 14.34 18.45
C ALA A 623 -25.33 15.45 18.21
N VAL A 624 -24.50 15.78 19.21
CA VAL A 624 -23.51 16.86 19.12
C VAL A 624 -22.10 16.30 19.31
N LEU A 625 -21.41 16.04 18.19
CA LEU A 625 -20.06 15.47 18.20
C LEU A 625 -19.00 16.54 18.53
N HIS A 626 -19.04 17.70 17.83
CA HIS A 626 -18.09 18.80 17.97
C HIS A 626 -18.55 19.86 19.01
N LYS A 627 -18.49 19.49 20.28
CA LYS A 627 -19.06 20.30 21.39
C LYS A 627 -18.36 21.64 21.59
N ALA A 628 -17.03 21.69 21.46
CA ALA A 628 -16.26 22.91 21.66
C ALA A 628 -16.64 23.98 20.61
N GLU A 629 -16.77 23.58 19.34
CA GLU A 629 -17.21 24.44 18.23
C GLU A 629 -18.66 24.93 18.41
N ALA A 630 -19.52 24.07 18.95
CA ALA A 630 -20.89 24.43 19.32
C ALA A 630 -20.97 25.34 20.58
N GLY A 631 -19.83 25.68 21.19
CA GLY A 631 -19.78 26.50 22.40
C GLY A 631 -20.41 25.83 23.61
N LEU A 632 -20.35 24.49 23.67
CA LEU A 632 -20.96 23.64 24.69
C LEU A 632 -19.95 23.13 25.76
N VAL A 633 -18.79 23.77 25.86
CA VAL A 633 -17.72 23.46 26.82
C VAL A 633 -17.28 24.75 27.48
N THR A 634 -17.22 24.77 28.81
CA THR A 634 -16.65 25.89 29.59
C THR A 634 -15.54 25.38 30.50
N LEU A 635 -14.35 25.98 30.38
CA LEU A 635 -13.14 25.66 31.14
C LEU A 635 -12.88 26.72 32.23
N GLY A 636 -12.01 26.40 33.18
CA GLY A 636 -11.46 27.37 34.13
C GLY A 636 -12.38 27.72 35.29
N LEU A 637 -13.36 26.87 35.61
CA LEU A 637 -14.36 27.13 36.64
C LEU A 637 -13.75 26.86 38.02
N ARG A 638 -13.63 27.90 38.86
CA ARG A 638 -12.90 27.82 40.14
C ARG A 638 -13.78 27.97 41.37
N ASP A 639 -15.00 28.46 41.20
CA ASP A 639 -15.95 28.70 42.26
C ASP A 639 -17.38 28.41 41.79
N GLU A 640 -18.29 28.32 42.76
CA GLU A 640 -19.70 28.00 42.52
C GLU A 640 -20.40 29.04 41.63
N ALA A 641 -20.06 30.33 41.77
CA ALA A 641 -20.68 31.41 41.01
C ALA A 641 -20.32 31.30 39.52
N ALA A 642 -19.05 31.06 39.21
CA ALA A 642 -18.58 30.81 37.86
C ALA A 642 -19.21 29.54 37.27
N LEU A 643 -19.32 28.47 38.07
CA LEU A 643 -19.93 27.21 37.65
C LEU A 643 -21.42 27.37 37.32
N ARG A 644 -22.18 28.06 38.19
CA ARG A 644 -23.61 28.33 37.97
C ARG A 644 -23.83 29.16 36.71
N ALA A 645 -23.07 30.25 36.55
CA ALA A 645 -23.17 31.11 35.36
C ALA A 645 -22.86 30.33 34.06
N ALA A 646 -21.85 29.45 34.09
CA ALA A 646 -21.53 28.59 32.95
C ALA A 646 -22.66 27.60 32.65
N ALA A 647 -23.25 26.98 33.68
CA ALA A 647 -24.34 26.03 33.54
C ALA A 647 -25.60 26.68 32.95
N GLU A 648 -25.94 27.91 33.35
CA GLU A 648 -27.05 28.67 32.79
C GLU A 648 -26.85 28.94 31.29
N VAL A 649 -25.67 29.42 30.90
CA VAL A 649 -25.33 29.68 29.47
C VAL A 649 -25.42 28.39 28.65
N LEU A 650 -24.92 27.27 29.20
CA LEU A 650 -24.96 25.98 28.52
C LEU A 650 -26.39 25.42 28.41
N ALA A 651 -27.24 25.58 29.44
CA ALA A 651 -28.66 25.21 29.40
C ALA A 651 -29.44 25.95 28.32
N GLU A 652 -29.10 27.21 28.05
CA GLU A 652 -29.74 28.00 26.98
C GLU A 652 -29.34 27.50 25.58
N ARG A 653 -28.09 27.04 25.41
CA ARG A 653 -27.54 26.61 24.11
C ARG A 653 -27.86 25.15 23.77
N ALA A 654 -27.87 24.28 24.76
CA ALA A 654 -27.96 22.83 24.58
C ALA A 654 -29.21 22.37 23.79
N PRO A 655 -30.44 22.90 24.02
CA PRO A 655 -31.62 22.46 23.29
C PRO A 655 -31.53 22.70 21.78
N ALA A 656 -31.00 23.86 21.38
CA ALA A 656 -30.82 24.22 19.98
C ALA A 656 -29.78 23.31 19.30
N ALA A 657 -28.65 23.06 19.97
CA ALA A 657 -27.62 22.17 19.47
C ALA A 657 -28.06 20.70 19.43
N ALA A 658 -28.82 20.25 20.43
CA ALA A 658 -29.30 18.87 20.51
C ALA A 658 -30.40 18.53 19.50
N GLY A 659 -31.11 19.52 18.94
CA GLY A 659 -32.13 19.29 17.92
C GLY A 659 -33.26 18.36 18.37
N GLY A 660 -33.59 18.35 19.67
CA GLY A 660 -34.58 17.45 20.28
C GLY A 660 -34.02 16.13 20.81
N ALA A 661 -32.72 15.85 20.66
CA ALA A 661 -32.07 14.72 21.30
C ALA A 661 -31.91 14.94 22.82
N PRO A 662 -31.90 13.87 23.63
CA PRO A 662 -31.57 13.97 25.06
C PRO A 662 -30.16 14.51 25.28
N TRP A 663 -30.00 15.38 26.26
CA TRP A 663 -28.71 15.93 26.69
C TRP A 663 -28.66 16.07 28.20
N ALA A 664 -27.44 16.11 28.75
CA ALA A 664 -27.17 16.36 30.17
C ALA A 664 -25.89 17.20 30.33
N PHE A 665 -25.71 17.80 31.49
CA PHE A 665 -24.43 18.35 31.91
C PHE A 665 -23.47 17.24 32.30
N LEU A 666 -22.19 17.45 32.05
CA LEU A 666 -21.10 16.62 32.55
C LEU A 666 -20.08 17.54 33.24
N LEU A 667 -20.01 17.44 34.57
CA LEU A 667 -19.03 18.17 35.39
C LEU A 667 -17.79 17.29 35.60
N GLU A 668 -16.62 17.80 35.23
CA GLU A 668 -15.34 17.09 35.32
C GLU A 668 -14.28 17.94 36.01
N ARG A 669 -13.27 17.27 36.59
CA ARG A 669 -12.02 17.95 36.98
C ARG A 669 -11.28 18.43 35.73
N GLN A 670 -10.77 19.66 35.75
CA GLN A 670 -9.87 20.17 34.73
C GLN A 670 -8.46 19.59 34.93
N CYS A 671 -7.93 18.97 33.88
CA CYS A 671 -6.54 18.47 33.85
C CYS A 671 -5.55 19.59 33.51
N ASP A 672 -4.34 19.51 34.08
CA ASP A 672 -3.20 20.36 33.69
C ASP A 672 -2.45 19.67 32.53
N VAL A 673 -2.55 20.24 31.33
CA VAL A 673 -2.14 19.61 30.07
C VAL A 673 -0.78 20.14 29.61
N ARG A 674 0.13 19.22 29.31
CA ARG A 674 1.42 19.50 28.64
C ARG A 674 1.29 19.50 27.12
N ALA A 675 0.55 18.53 26.58
CA ALA A 675 0.35 18.34 25.15
C ALA A 675 -0.99 17.66 24.87
N GLU A 676 -1.57 17.94 23.71
CA GLU A 676 -2.84 17.37 23.26
C GLU A 676 -2.60 16.53 22.00
N LEU A 677 -2.97 15.25 22.05
CA LEU A 677 -2.85 14.31 20.93
C LEU A 677 -4.23 13.92 20.39
N TYR A 678 -4.25 13.55 19.13
CA TYR A 678 -5.33 12.78 18.54
C TYR A 678 -5.04 11.29 18.76
N LEU A 679 -6.04 10.53 19.17
CA LEU A 679 -6.03 9.08 19.14
C LEU A 679 -7.39 8.58 18.64
N GLY A 680 -7.41 7.77 17.59
CA GLY A 680 -8.68 7.24 17.09
C GLY A 680 -8.56 5.87 16.46
N CYS A 681 -9.67 5.15 16.38
CA CYS A 681 -9.82 3.90 15.65
C CYS A 681 -11.01 3.99 14.69
N THR A 682 -10.88 3.41 13.50
CA THR A 682 -11.97 3.30 12.53
C THR A 682 -11.84 2.01 11.72
N VAL A 683 -12.91 1.60 11.05
CA VAL A 683 -12.87 0.48 10.08
C VAL A 683 -12.65 1.06 8.68
N ASP A 684 -11.40 1.02 8.21
CA ASP A 684 -11.05 1.39 6.84
C ASP A 684 -11.61 0.35 5.84
N PRO A 685 -12.20 0.78 4.71
CA PRO A 685 -12.80 -0.16 3.74
C PRO A 685 -11.79 -1.05 3.01
N HIS A 686 -10.51 -0.68 2.95
CA HIS A 686 -9.46 -1.42 2.24
C HIS A 686 -8.63 -2.29 3.18
N PHE A 687 -8.22 -1.75 4.33
CA PHE A 687 -7.33 -2.42 5.29
C PHE A 687 -8.04 -2.94 6.55
N GLY A 688 -9.32 -2.62 6.73
CA GLY A 688 -10.09 -3.01 7.91
C GLY A 688 -9.79 -2.10 9.11
N PRO A 689 -9.87 -2.62 10.35
CA PRO A 689 -9.65 -1.83 11.55
C PRO A 689 -8.25 -1.20 11.60
N VAL A 690 -8.21 0.13 11.75
CA VAL A 690 -7.00 0.93 11.87
C VAL A 690 -7.06 1.83 13.09
N VAL A 691 -5.90 2.11 13.69
CA VAL A 691 -5.69 3.05 14.79
C VAL A 691 -4.75 4.16 14.32
N GLY A 692 -5.09 5.41 14.67
CA GLY A 692 -4.33 6.60 14.32
C GLY A 692 -3.90 7.34 15.58
N VAL A 693 -2.65 7.80 15.61
CA VAL A 693 -2.13 8.70 16.65
C VAL A 693 -1.45 9.90 16.02
N GLY A 694 -1.72 11.10 16.53
CA GLY A 694 -1.21 12.32 15.93
C GLY A 694 -1.29 13.54 16.82
N ARG A 695 -1.02 14.70 16.23
CA ARG A 695 -1.26 16.01 16.87
C ARG A 695 -2.75 16.15 17.14
N GLY A 696 -3.13 16.66 18.32
CA GLY A 696 -4.52 16.86 18.75
C GLY A 696 -4.79 18.29 19.22
N GLY A 697 -6.03 18.54 19.63
CA GLY A 697 -6.47 19.86 20.10
C GLY A 697 -6.69 20.86 18.96
N ALA A 698 -6.64 22.15 19.28
CA ALA A 698 -6.83 23.24 18.31
C ALA A 698 -5.75 23.29 17.20
N ASP A 699 -4.62 22.61 17.40
CA ASP A 699 -3.51 22.55 16.43
C ASP A 699 -3.81 21.62 15.22
N VAL A 700 -4.87 20.81 15.27
CA VAL A 700 -5.24 19.83 14.22
C VAL A 700 -5.63 20.50 12.90
N GLU A 701 -6.24 21.69 12.94
CA GLU A 701 -6.82 22.34 11.76
C GLU A 701 -5.78 22.85 10.75
N GLN A 702 -4.53 23.07 11.19
CA GLN A 702 -3.49 23.66 10.33
C GLN A 702 -2.63 22.62 9.60
N GLU A 703 -2.27 21.52 10.26
CA GLU A 703 -1.49 20.41 9.68
C GLU A 703 -1.77 19.09 10.43
N PRO A 704 -2.79 18.30 10.02
CA PRO A 704 -3.07 17.00 10.64
C PRO A 704 -1.93 16.03 10.34
N ALA A 705 -1.11 15.74 11.36
CA ALA A 705 -0.05 14.74 11.30
C ALA A 705 -0.48 13.52 12.12
N VAL A 706 -1.37 12.70 11.54
CA VAL A 706 -1.82 11.42 12.12
C VAL A 706 -1.07 10.28 11.43
N VAL A 707 -0.45 9.43 12.25
CA VAL A 707 0.19 8.19 11.80
C VAL A 707 -0.81 7.06 12.02
N TRP A 708 -1.29 6.48 10.92
CA TRP A 708 -2.22 5.36 10.94
C TRP A 708 -1.50 4.01 10.98
N SER A 709 -2.15 3.01 11.54
CA SER A 709 -1.65 1.64 11.64
C SER A 709 -2.81 0.67 11.67
N SER A 710 -2.63 -0.51 11.09
CA SER A 710 -3.59 -1.62 11.20
C SER A 710 -3.66 -2.18 12.62
N CYS A 711 -4.87 -2.59 13.03
CA CYS A 711 -5.12 -3.25 14.31
C CYS A 711 -4.97 -4.79 14.21
N PRO A 712 -4.49 -5.46 15.27
CA PRO A 712 -4.05 -4.85 16.53
C PRO A 712 -2.66 -4.23 16.41
N LEU A 713 -2.46 -3.12 17.11
CA LEU A 713 -1.15 -2.50 17.30
C LEU A 713 -0.66 -2.77 18.72
N ASP A 714 0.52 -3.36 18.85
CA ASP A 714 1.17 -3.57 20.14
C ASP A 714 1.88 -2.29 20.62
N ARG A 715 2.34 -2.33 21.87
CA ARG A 715 3.06 -1.20 22.50
C ARG A 715 4.30 -0.79 21.70
N ASP A 716 5.08 -1.76 21.23
CA ASP A 716 6.29 -1.48 20.45
C ASP A 716 5.96 -0.89 19.07
N GLY A 717 4.87 -1.33 18.45
CA GLY A 717 4.31 -0.75 17.23
C GLY A 717 3.87 0.69 17.43
N ALA A 718 3.18 0.98 18.54
CA ALA A 718 2.79 2.33 18.89
C ALA A 718 4.03 3.22 19.13
N LEU A 719 5.06 2.74 19.83
CA LEU A 719 6.33 3.47 19.98
C LEU A 719 7.01 3.76 18.65
N ARG A 720 6.98 2.82 17.69
CA ARG A 720 7.46 3.04 16.33
C ARG A 720 6.66 4.12 15.60
N ALA A 721 5.33 4.12 15.73
CA ALA A 721 4.47 5.16 15.15
C ALA A 721 4.78 6.56 15.74
N LEU A 722 4.99 6.65 17.05
CA LEU A 722 5.44 7.88 17.72
C LEU A 722 6.87 8.31 17.31
N GLY A 723 7.64 7.41 16.70
CA GLY A 723 8.96 7.66 16.14
C GLY A 723 8.95 8.26 14.73
N ASP A 724 7.79 8.42 14.10
CA ASP A 724 7.65 9.16 12.84
C ASP A 724 8.28 10.56 12.98
N GLN A 725 9.05 11.01 11.98
CA GLN A 725 9.83 12.24 12.11
C GLN A 725 8.96 13.47 12.39
N ARG A 726 7.75 13.54 11.82
CA ARG A 726 6.84 14.70 11.98
C ARG A 726 6.22 14.74 13.36
N LEU A 727 5.93 13.57 13.93
CA LEU A 727 5.34 13.42 15.26
C LEU A 727 6.41 13.49 16.36
N ALA A 728 7.54 12.79 16.21
CA ALA A 728 8.64 12.78 17.15
C ALA A 728 9.21 14.19 17.40
N GLY A 729 9.41 14.98 16.33
CA GLY A 729 9.85 16.37 16.46
C GLY A 729 8.86 17.26 17.21
N TRP A 730 7.56 17.06 16.95
CA TRP A 730 6.48 17.79 17.62
C TRP A 730 6.37 17.45 19.12
N LEU A 731 6.50 16.16 19.45
CA LEU A 731 6.52 15.66 20.84
C LEU A 731 7.72 16.23 21.62
N ALA A 732 8.91 16.21 21.00
CA ALA A 732 10.12 16.75 21.61
C ALA A 732 10.01 18.26 21.89
N ALA A 733 9.44 19.04 20.97
CA ALA A 733 9.21 20.47 21.15
C ALA A 733 8.27 20.80 22.33
N ARG A 734 7.37 19.88 22.70
CA ARG A 734 6.45 19.98 23.83
C ARG A 734 6.97 19.32 25.12
N GLN A 735 8.25 18.92 25.14
CA GLN A 735 8.89 18.29 26.29
C GLN A 735 8.16 17.01 26.77
N VAL A 736 7.56 16.26 25.83
CA VAL A 736 6.98 14.94 26.13
C VAL A 736 8.12 13.99 26.48
N THR A 737 8.07 13.42 27.69
CA THR A 737 9.12 12.55 28.21
C THR A 737 9.02 11.13 27.67
N GLU A 738 10.07 10.31 27.86
CA GLU A 738 10.01 8.90 27.45
C GLU A 738 8.95 8.11 28.23
N ALA A 739 8.70 8.46 29.49
CA ALA A 739 7.61 7.88 30.28
C ALA A 739 6.25 8.24 29.69
N ASP A 740 6.05 9.50 29.27
CA ASP A 740 4.83 9.93 28.59
C ASP A 740 4.63 9.19 27.27
N ARG A 741 5.70 9.01 26.48
CA ARG A 741 5.65 8.20 25.25
C ARG A 741 5.24 6.76 25.51
N GLY A 742 5.72 6.17 26.61
CA GLY A 742 5.29 4.88 27.09
C GLY A 742 3.79 4.84 27.37
N ALA A 743 3.26 5.82 28.10
CA ALA A 743 1.84 5.93 28.42
C ALA A 743 0.95 6.13 27.18
N ILE A 744 1.40 6.95 26.21
CA ILE A 744 0.71 7.10 24.92
C ILE A 744 0.67 5.76 24.18
N ALA A 745 1.80 5.04 24.12
CA ALA A 745 1.88 3.74 23.45
C ALA A 745 0.97 2.69 24.11
N ASP A 746 0.88 2.68 25.44
CA ASP A 746 -0.01 1.80 26.20
C ASP A 746 -1.49 2.11 25.88
N ALA A 747 -1.87 3.40 25.83
CA ALA A 747 -3.23 3.81 25.46
C ALA A 747 -3.60 3.44 24.02
N VAL A 748 -2.67 3.62 23.07
CA VAL A 748 -2.85 3.22 21.66
C VAL A 748 -3.06 1.71 21.56
N ALA A 749 -2.21 0.91 22.22
CA ALA A 749 -2.31 -0.54 22.18
C ALA A 749 -3.60 -1.06 22.85
N ALA A 750 -3.98 -0.46 23.98
CA ALA A 750 -5.22 -0.80 24.68
C ALA A 750 -6.46 -0.50 23.82
N LEU A 751 -6.53 0.70 23.24
CA LEU A 751 -7.63 1.07 22.36
C LEU A 751 -7.70 0.18 21.11
N SER A 752 -6.56 -0.09 20.48
CA SER A 752 -6.47 -0.91 19.28
C SER A 752 -6.99 -2.34 19.50
N ARG A 753 -6.66 -2.95 20.64
CA ARG A 753 -7.16 -4.29 21.01
C ARG A 753 -8.64 -4.26 21.37
N TRP A 754 -9.04 -3.32 22.23
CA TRP A 754 -10.44 -3.18 22.61
C TRP A 754 -11.34 -2.97 21.38
N PHE A 755 -10.91 -2.18 20.41
CA PHE A 755 -11.67 -1.94 19.18
C PHE A 755 -11.97 -3.22 18.37
N LEU A 756 -11.10 -4.23 18.45
CA LEU A 756 -11.32 -5.53 17.80
C LEU A 756 -12.20 -6.47 18.63
N ASP A 757 -12.00 -6.48 19.95
CA ASP A 757 -12.55 -7.51 20.84
C ASP A 757 -13.87 -7.10 21.51
N ALA A 758 -14.18 -5.80 21.52
CA ALA A 758 -15.33 -5.26 22.22
C ALA A 758 -16.67 -5.83 21.69
N PRO A 759 -17.51 -6.42 22.56
CA PRO A 759 -18.80 -6.98 22.15
C PRO A 759 -19.75 -5.93 21.56
N GLN A 760 -19.56 -4.65 21.91
CA GLN A 760 -20.31 -3.50 21.41
C GLN A 760 -20.00 -3.19 19.93
N ARG A 761 -18.97 -3.83 19.34
CA ARG A 761 -18.57 -3.69 17.93
C ARG A 761 -18.40 -2.22 17.51
N PRO A 762 -17.43 -1.50 18.11
CA PRO A 762 -17.14 -0.14 17.72
C PRO A 762 -16.80 -0.06 16.22
N GLN A 763 -17.26 1.01 15.59
CA GLN A 763 -17.04 1.32 14.18
C GLN A 763 -16.12 2.53 14.03
N GLU A 764 -16.18 3.44 14.99
CA GLU A 764 -15.39 4.65 15.04
C GLU A 764 -15.20 5.04 16.51
N VAL A 765 -13.97 5.38 16.88
CA VAL A 765 -13.61 5.99 18.15
C VAL A 765 -12.66 7.13 17.83
N GLU A 766 -12.97 8.33 18.28
CA GLU A 766 -12.10 9.49 18.19
C GLU A 766 -11.92 10.07 19.59
N ILE A 767 -10.67 10.22 20.00
CA ILE A 767 -10.26 10.86 21.25
C ILE A 767 -9.47 12.10 20.87
N ASN A 768 -10.08 13.26 21.06
CA ASN A 768 -9.47 14.53 20.70
C ASN A 768 -9.92 15.64 21.67
N PRO A 769 -9.13 15.99 22.70
CA PRO A 769 -7.74 15.57 22.90
C PRO A 769 -7.56 14.36 23.83
N LEU A 770 -6.60 13.50 23.48
CA LEU A 770 -5.84 12.68 24.43
C LEU A 770 -4.74 13.57 25.05
N ALA A 771 -4.92 13.99 26.29
CA ALA A 771 -3.99 14.90 26.96
C ALA A 771 -2.83 14.14 27.61
N VAL A 772 -1.60 14.60 27.37
CA VAL A 772 -0.45 14.30 28.23
C VAL A 772 -0.50 15.27 29.39
N VAL A 773 -0.71 14.76 30.60
CA VAL A 773 -0.85 15.61 31.79
C VAL A 773 0.51 15.95 32.41
N ARG A 774 0.63 17.12 33.04
CA ARG A 774 1.92 17.58 33.61
C ARG A 774 2.45 16.67 34.71
N ASP A 775 1.54 16.09 35.50
CA ASP A 775 1.86 15.15 36.58
C ASP A 775 2.21 13.73 36.07
N GLY A 776 2.22 13.53 34.75
CA GLY A 776 2.60 12.29 34.08
C GLY A 776 1.42 11.42 33.65
N GLY A 777 1.57 10.74 32.51
CA GLY A 777 0.53 9.86 31.95
C GLY A 777 -0.38 10.56 30.94
N VAL A 778 -1.43 9.85 30.51
CA VAL A 778 -2.38 10.32 29.51
C VAL A 778 -3.81 10.25 30.02
N VAL A 779 -4.65 11.19 29.59
CA VAL A 779 -6.08 11.25 29.93
C VAL A 779 -6.89 11.63 28.68
N ALA A 780 -7.88 10.83 28.31
CA ALA A 780 -8.83 11.13 27.25
C ALA A 780 -9.83 12.18 27.72
N LEU A 781 -9.64 13.44 27.30
CA LEU A 781 -10.46 14.57 27.77
C LEU A 781 -11.79 14.66 27.04
N ASP A 782 -11.83 14.28 25.76
CA ASP A 782 -13.04 14.23 24.95
C ASP A 782 -13.01 12.99 24.07
N ALA A 783 -14.19 12.43 23.78
CA ALA A 783 -14.35 11.27 22.95
C ALA A 783 -15.67 11.28 22.15
N VAL A 784 -15.59 10.83 20.90
CA VAL A 784 -16.71 10.54 20.02
C VAL A 784 -16.66 9.05 19.66
N LEU A 785 -17.75 8.32 19.88
CA LEU A 785 -17.82 6.90 19.59
C LEU A 785 -19.05 6.59 18.73
N ARG A 786 -18.87 5.69 17.76
CA ARG A 786 -19.96 5.07 17.00
C ARG A 786 -19.89 3.56 17.09
N LEU A 787 -21.01 2.94 17.43
CA LEU A 787 -21.15 1.50 17.61
C LEU A 787 -22.04 0.90 16.51
N ALA A 788 -21.79 -0.34 16.11
CA ALA A 788 -22.65 -1.01 15.14
C ALA A 788 -24.07 -1.19 15.69
N GLY A 789 -25.09 -0.89 14.88
CA GLY A 789 -26.49 -1.08 15.25
C GLY A 789 -26.82 -2.56 15.54
N ALA A 790 -27.75 -2.77 16.49
CA ALA A 790 -28.14 -4.09 17.00
C ALA A 790 -28.66 -5.09 15.94
N GLY A 791 -29.06 -4.63 14.75
CA GLY A 791 -29.52 -5.48 13.64
C GLY A 791 -28.42 -6.08 12.75
N SER A 792 -27.16 -5.69 12.94
CA SER A 792 -26.04 -6.03 12.03
C SER A 792 -25.30 -7.33 12.37
N GLY A 793 -25.91 -8.23 13.15
CA GLY A 793 -25.30 -9.49 13.56
C GLY A 793 -24.90 -10.36 12.36
N ARG A 794 -23.71 -10.98 12.40
CA ARG A 794 -23.32 -12.04 11.47
C ARG A 794 -24.41 -13.12 11.49
N ARG A 795 -25.26 -13.18 10.46
CA ARG A 795 -25.86 -14.46 10.06
C ARG A 795 -24.69 -15.31 9.59
N ALA A 796 -24.27 -16.27 10.41
CA ALA A 796 -23.58 -17.44 9.89
C ALA A 796 -24.49 -18.04 8.78
N PRO A 797 -23.94 -18.56 7.67
CA PRO A 797 -24.75 -19.25 6.67
C PRO A 797 -25.22 -20.59 7.29
N GLY A 798 -26.28 -20.50 8.09
CA GLY A 798 -27.04 -21.65 8.56
C GLY A 798 -27.85 -22.18 7.39
N ARG A 799 -27.67 -23.48 7.13
CA ARG A 799 -28.51 -24.26 6.22
C ARG A 799 -29.97 -23.92 6.47
N GLU A 800 -30.66 -23.44 5.45
CA GLU A 800 -32.12 -23.44 5.43
C GLU A 800 -32.57 -24.90 5.42
N GLU A 801 -32.99 -25.41 6.58
CA GLU A 801 -33.87 -26.56 6.63
C GLU A 801 -35.24 -26.11 6.12
N HIS A 802 -35.56 -26.54 4.90
CA HIS A 802 -36.92 -26.51 4.38
C HIS A 802 -37.81 -27.39 5.27
N ALA A 803 -38.81 -26.78 5.89
CA ALA A 803 -40.01 -27.45 6.37
C ALA A 803 -41.04 -27.55 5.24
#